data_AF-A0A3M1PE38-F1
#
_entry.id   AF-A0A3M1PE38-F1
#
_cell.length_a   1.000
_cell.length_b   1.000
_cell.length_c   1.000
_cell.angle_alpha   90.00
_cell.angle_beta   90.00
_cell.angle_gamma   90.00
#
_symmetry.space_group_name_H-M   'P 1'
#
loop_
_entity.id
_entity.type
_entity.pdbx_description
1 polymer ?
#
loop_
_entity_poly.entity_id
_entity_poly.type
_entity_poly.pdbx_seq_one_letter_code
_entity_poly.pdbx_strand_id
1 'polypeptide(L)'
;GSGCEAVHETVDFLNEKGEKVGVVKVRLYRPFSVKHFVEALPETTRAIAVLDRTKEPGSSGEPLYLDCVNALQEGMRHNWGRLATAPRVIGGRYGLSSKEFTPAMIKGVFDHLKGEQLQNHFTIGIKDDVTQSSLDYDPEFSIESDKVIRALFYGLGSDGTVGANKNSIKIIGENTDNYAQGYFVYDSKKAGAVTVSHLRFGPQRIRSTYLISKANFVACHQPVFLERYQMLQHIVPGGTFLLNSPYGPDEVWDHLPRVFQQEIVDKKLKFYVIDATKVARESGMGSRINTVMQTCFFAISGVLPKEEAIEAIKKSIRDTYGKKGDEIVNMNLRAVDNTLSHLYEVSVPDKVNGKIEMPPPVSEQAPEFVRNVLGRIIAGHGDDLPVSAFPADGTFPTGTAKWEKRNLALEIPVWDPDVCIQCGKCAMVCPHAVIRIKAYEEKYLEHAPATFKATDIRDRDLKGLKYTIQVAPEDCTGCGICVDVCPARNKSETRLKAINMLPQPPLREQERENWEFFLNIPELDRRQIKVTTIRQQQFQEPLFEFSGACAGCGETPYIKLMTQLFGDRAVVANATGCSSIYGGNLPTTPWTANREGRGPAWSNSLFEDNAEFGLGMRLAIDKQREIACELLGKLASDVGERLAREILHAEQKDEADIFEQRQRVDALKQKLRGLKPADAGKQRLIQSLLSVADTLVKKSVWIIGGDGWAYDIGFG
;
A
#
# COMPACT_ATOMS: atom_id res chain seq x y z
N GLY A 1 -17.77 -3.03 -22.01
CA GLY A 1 -16.88 -2.29 -21.08
C GLY A 1 -15.58 -1.90 -21.76
N SER A 2 -14.56 -1.45 -21.01
CA SER A 2 -13.25 -1.05 -21.56
C SER A 2 -12.49 -2.18 -22.23
N GLY A 3 -12.58 -3.42 -21.71
CA GLY A 3 -11.90 -4.59 -22.28
C GLY A 3 -12.22 -4.84 -23.76
N CYS A 4 -13.35 -4.35 -24.27
CA CYS A 4 -13.69 -4.41 -25.69
C CYS A 4 -12.70 -3.64 -26.59
N GLU A 5 -12.02 -2.61 -26.08
CA GLU A 5 -11.04 -1.83 -26.84
C GLU A 5 -9.71 -2.58 -26.96
N ALA A 6 -9.23 -3.18 -25.88
CA ALA A 6 -8.07 -4.08 -25.90
C ALA A 6 -8.31 -5.31 -26.82
N VAL A 7 -9.49 -5.92 -26.75
CA VAL A 7 -9.83 -7.05 -27.65
C VAL A 7 -9.88 -6.60 -29.10
N HIS A 8 -10.45 -5.43 -29.37
CA HIS A 8 -10.51 -4.90 -30.74
C HIS A 8 -9.13 -4.66 -31.34
N GLU A 9 -8.25 -3.99 -30.59
CA GLU A 9 -6.86 -3.74 -31.02
C GLU A 9 -6.12 -5.07 -31.27
N THR A 10 -6.33 -6.07 -30.41
CA THR A 10 -5.74 -7.40 -30.58
C THR A 10 -6.31 -8.15 -31.80
N VAL A 11 -7.62 -8.05 -32.04
CA VAL A 11 -8.30 -8.65 -33.20
C VAL A 11 -7.78 -8.03 -34.50
N ASP A 12 -7.64 -6.70 -34.56
CA ASP A 12 -7.10 -6.01 -35.73
C ASP A 12 -5.69 -6.53 -36.04
N PHE A 13 -4.81 -6.57 -35.03
CA PHE A 13 -3.45 -7.10 -35.18
C PHE A 13 -3.41 -8.58 -35.65
N LEU A 14 -4.23 -9.44 -35.05
CA LEU A 14 -4.26 -10.86 -35.40
C LEU A 14 -4.82 -11.09 -36.81
N ASN A 15 -5.84 -10.33 -37.22
CA ASN A 15 -6.41 -10.39 -38.56
C ASN A 15 -5.41 -9.92 -39.62
N GLU A 16 -4.59 -8.89 -39.35
CA GLU A 16 -3.47 -8.49 -40.21
C GLU A 16 -2.43 -9.61 -40.38
N LYS A 17 -2.33 -10.53 -39.40
CA LYS A 17 -1.49 -11.74 -39.46
C LYS A 17 -2.19 -12.96 -40.07
N GLY A 18 -3.42 -12.80 -40.57
CA GLY A 18 -4.18 -13.85 -41.25
C GLY A 18 -5.01 -14.76 -40.34
N GLU A 19 -5.08 -14.47 -39.04
CA GLU A 19 -6.01 -15.14 -38.13
C GLU A 19 -7.46 -14.81 -38.49
N LYS A 20 -8.40 -15.67 -38.10
CA LYS A 20 -9.84 -15.48 -38.35
C LYS A 20 -10.58 -15.26 -37.04
N VAL A 21 -10.31 -14.12 -36.43
CA VAL A 21 -10.87 -13.76 -35.12
C VAL A 21 -11.76 -12.52 -35.23
N GLY A 22 -12.69 -12.39 -34.28
CA GLY A 22 -13.66 -11.31 -34.24
C GLY A 22 -14.06 -10.97 -32.82
N VAL A 23 -14.73 -9.83 -32.65
CA VAL A 23 -15.24 -9.38 -31.36
C VAL A 23 -16.64 -8.80 -31.50
N VAL A 24 -17.57 -9.29 -30.67
CA VAL A 24 -18.89 -8.67 -30.49
C VAL A 24 -18.84 -7.76 -29.27
N LYS A 25 -19.08 -6.47 -29.49
CA LYS A 25 -19.08 -5.47 -28.41
C LYS A 25 -20.51 -5.21 -27.95
N VAL A 26 -20.90 -5.82 -26.84
CA VAL A 26 -22.23 -5.59 -26.23
C VAL A 26 -22.32 -4.13 -25.75
N ARG A 27 -23.25 -3.38 -26.35
CA ARG A 27 -23.48 -1.96 -26.05
C ARG A 27 -24.64 -1.76 -25.10
N LEU A 28 -25.79 -2.33 -25.44
CA LEU A 28 -26.99 -2.34 -24.61
C LEU A 28 -27.13 -3.73 -23.97
N TYR A 29 -26.73 -3.84 -22.69
CA TYR A 29 -26.84 -5.11 -21.97
C TYR A 29 -28.27 -5.41 -21.54
N ARG A 30 -29.04 -4.39 -21.13
CA ARG A 30 -30.45 -4.51 -20.79
C ARG A 30 -31.25 -3.33 -21.36
N PRO A 31 -32.40 -3.59 -22.04
CA PRO A 31 -32.91 -4.91 -22.44
C PRO A 31 -31.99 -5.60 -23.46
N PHE A 32 -31.79 -6.92 -23.32
CA PHE A 32 -30.88 -7.70 -24.18
C PHE A 32 -31.59 -8.10 -25.48
N SER A 33 -31.23 -7.49 -26.61
CA SER A 33 -31.86 -7.80 -27.89
C SER A 33 -31.23 -9.05 -28.52
N VAL A 34 -31.86 -10.20 -28.29
CA VAL A 34 -31.44 -11.51 -28.83
C VAL A 34 -31.24 -11.46 -30.35
N LYS A 35 -32.20 -10.87 -31.07
CA LYS A 35 -32.13 -10.73 -32.54
C LYS A 35 -30.86 -10.01 -32.99
N HIS A 36 -30.59 -8.81 -32.47
CA HIS A 36 -29.40 -8.03 -32.86
C HIS A 36 -28.10 -8.72 -32.46
N PHE A 37 -28.07 -9.44 -31.34
CA PHE A 37 -26.89 -10.21 -30.93
C PHE A 37 -26.57 -11.33 -31.93
N VAL A 38 -27.55 -12.16 -32.30
CA VAL A 38 -27.32 -13.28 -33.21
C VAL A 38 -27.07 -12.80 -34.65
N GLU A 39 -27.72 -11.72 -35.09
CA GLU A 39 -27.47 -11.10 -36.39
C GLU A 39 -26.05 -10.49 -36.51
N ALA A 40 -25.41 -10.13 -35.41
CA ALA A 40 -24.03 -9.63 -35.41
C ALA A 40 -22.98 -10.73 -35.56
N LEU A 41 -23.34 -12.00 -35.40
CA LEU A 41 -22.42 -13.13 -35.51
C LEU A 41 -22.24 -13.55 -36.98
N PRO A 42 -20.98 -13.61 -37.49
CA PRO A 42 -20.73 -14.14 -38.83
C PRO A 42 -21.15 -15.61 -38.97
N GLU A 43 -21.59 -16.02 -40.17
CA GLU A 43 -21.95 -17.41 -40.50
C GLU A 43 -20.79 -18.41 -40.29
N THR A 44 -19.56 -17.91 -40.34
CA THR A 44 -18.32 -18.67 -40.15
C THR A 44 -17.96 -18.88 -38.68
N THR A 45 -18.73 -18.34 -37.74
CA THR A 45 -18.47 -18.52 -36.30
C THR A 45 -18.57 -19.99 -35.93
N ARG A 46 -17.55 -20.51 -35.24
CA ARG A 46 -17.50 -21.91 -34.77
C ARG A 46 -17.35 -22.03 -33.25
N ALA A 47 -16.74 -21.05 -32.61
CA ALA A 47 -16.58 -20.99 -31.17
C ALA A 47 -16.67 -19.55 -30.67
N ILE A 48 -17.16 -19.36 -29.46
CA ILE A 48 -17.35 -18.07 -28.78
C ILE A 48 -16.84 -18.21 -27.35
N ALA A 49 -15.95 -17.30 -26.93
CA ALA A 49 -15.66 -17.07 -25.52
C ALA A 49 -16.41 -15.82 -25.07
N VAL A 50 -17.26 -15.96 -24.05
CA VAL A 50 -17.97 -14.86 -23.40
C VAL A 50 -17.19 -14.45 -22.16
N LEU A 51 -16.80 -13.17 -22.10
CA LEU A 51 -15.96 -12.64 -21.02
C LEU A 51 -16.75 -11.75 -20.08
N ASP A 52 -16.88 -12.19 -18.84
CA ASP A 52 -17.57 -11.49 -17.77
C ASP A 52 -16.58 -10.82 -16.82
N ARG A 53 -16.86 -9.57 -16.47
CA ARG A 53 -16.09 -8.79 -15.49
C ARG A 53 -16.78 -8.79 -14.13
N THR A 54 -17.20 -9.98 -13.69
CA THR A 54 -17.88 -10.24 -12.41
C THR A 54 -17.62 -11.68 -11.97
N LYS A 55 -18.03 -12.01 -10.74
CA LYS A 55 -18.05 -13.37 -10.21
C LYS A 55 -19.32 -13.55 -9.38
N GLU A 56 -20.10 -14.56 -9.70
CA GLU A 56 -21.29 -14.96 -8.94
C GLU A 56 -21.04 -16.33 -8.30
N PRO A 57 -20.56 -16.40 -7.04
CA PRO A 57 -20.22 -17.68 -6.40
C PRO A 57 -21.43 -18.63 -6.37
N GLY A 58 -21.24 -19.84 -6.90
CA GLY A 58 -22.27 -20.90 -6.91
C GLY A 58 -23.25 -20.85 -8.09
N SER A 59 -23.15 -19.87 -8.99
CA SER A 59 -23.97 -19.83 -10.21
C SER A 59 -23.51 -20.89 -11.23
N SER A 60 -24.38 -21.21 -12.20
CA SER A 60 -24.05 -22.07 -13.34
C SER A 60 -23.24 -21.36 -14.43
N GLY A 61 -22.95 -20.08 -14.26
CA GLY A 61 -22.22 -19.22 -15.20
C GLY A 61 -22.46 -17.75 -14.91
N GLU A 62 -21.57 -16.88 -15.40
CA GLU A 62 -21.70 -15.44 -15.22
C GLU A 62 -22.82 -14.84 -16.09
N PRO A 63 -23.33 -13.64 -15.76
CA PRO A 63 -24.56 -13.10 -16.36
C PRO A 63 -24.52 -12.97 -17.89
N LEU A 64 -23.45 -12.42 -18.47
CA LEU A 64 -23.37 -12.23 -19.92
C LEU A 64 -23.23 -13.57 -20.64
N TYR A 65 -22.44 -14.49 -20.08
CA TYR A 65 -22.35 -15.86 -20.58
C TYR A 65 -23.73 -16.53 -20.65
N LEU A 66 -24.52 -16.47 -19.56
CA LEU A 66 -25.85 -17.07 -19.53
C LEU A 66 -26.81 -16.45 -20.55
N ASP A 67 -26.78 -15.12 -20.71
CA ASP A 67 -27.57 -14.43 -21.73
C ASP A 67 -27.18 -14.83 -23.15
N CYS A 68 -25.88 -14.95 -23.43
CA CYS A 68 -25.39 -15.36 -24.75
C CYS A 68 -25.79 -16.79 -25.08
N VAL A 69 -25.70 -17.71 -24.11
CA VAL A 69 -26.16 -19.10 -24.27
C VAL A 69 -27.66 -19.13 -24.59
N ASN A 70 -28.48 -18.42 -23.79
CA ASN A 70 -29.92 -18.33 -24.03
C ASN A 70 -30.24 -17.67 -25.38
N ALA A 71 -29.53 -16.59 -25.74
CA ALA A 71 -29.75 -15.86 -26.99
C ALA A 71 -29.39 -16.69 -28.22
N LEU A 72 -28.34 -17.51 -28.17
CA LEU A 72 -28.02 -18.44 -29.26
C LEU A 72 -29.12 -19.49 -29.42
N GLN A 73 -29.60 -20.06 -28.32
CA GLN A 73 -30.68 -21.05 -28.35
C GLN A 73 -31.98 -20.47 -28.93
N GLU A 74 -32.44 -19.33 -28.42
CA GLU A 74 -33.66 -18.67 -28.88
C GLU A 74 -33.50 -18.12 -30.31
N GLY A 75 -32.38 -17.48 -30.63
CA GLY A 75 -32.14 -16.94 -31.96
C GLY A 75 -32.08 -18.01 -33.04
N MET A 76 -31.46 -19.15 -32.77
CA MET A 76 -31.49 -20.29 -33.68
C MET A 76 -32.91 -20.87 -33.86
N ARG A 77 -33.68 -20.98 -32.77
CA ARG A 77 -35.09 -21.43 -32.84
C ARG A 77 -35.95 -20.52 -33.70
N HIS A 78 -35.70 -19.21 -33.66
CA HIS A 78 -36.41 -18.19 -34.43
C HIS A 78 -35.81 -17.91 -35.81
N ASN A 79 -34.75 -18.61 -36.22
CA ASN A 79 -33.99 -18.37 -37.45
C ASN A 79 -33.52 -16.90 -37.60
N TRP A 80 -33.09 -16.29 -36.50
CA TRP A 80 -32.42 -14.98 -36.53
C TRP A 80 -30.93 -15.17 -36.84
N GLY A 81 -30.36 -14.26 -37.65
CA GLY A 81 -28.95 -14.31 -38.07
C GLY A 81 -28.66 -15.31 -39.19
N ARG A 82 -27.40 -15.75 -39.30
CA ARG A 82 -26.89 -16.58 -40.42
C ARG A 82 -26.12 -17.83 -39.97
N LEU A 83 -26.22 -18.22 -38.70
CA LEU A 83 -25.53 -19.39 -38.18
C LEU A 83 -26.23 -20.68 -38.65
N ALA A 84 -25.51 -21.56 -39.34
CA ALA A 84 -26.04 -22.86 -39.75
C ALA A 84 -26.09 -23.88 -38.59
N THR A 85 -25.17 -23.75 -37.63
CA THR A 85 -25.04 -24.64 -36.47
C THR A 85 -24.67 -23.82 -35.24
N ALA A 86 -25.04 -24.31 -34.05
CA ALA A 86 -24.66 -23.67 -32.79
C ALA A 86 -23.13 -23.66 -32.63
N PRO A 87 -22.49 -22.50 -32.40
CA PRO A 87 -21.07 -22.47 -32.06
C PRO A 87 -20.84 -23.06 -30.67
N ARG A 88 -19.64 -23.57 -30.41
CA ARG A 88 -19.21 -23.92 -29.04
C ARG A 88 -19.13 -22.63 -28.21
N VAL A 89 -19.72 -22.60 -27.02
CA VAL A 89 -19.70 -21.41 -26.15
C VAL A 89 -19.00 -21.75 -24.84
N ILE A 90 -18.04 -20.93 -24.45
CA ILE A 90 -17.41 -20.98 -23.13
C ILE A 90 -17.52 -19.63 -22.43
N GLY A 91 -17.64 -19.64 -21.11
CA GLY A 91 -17.61 -18.47 -20.24
C GLY A 91 -16.27 -18.34 -19.55
N GLY A 92 -15.78 -17.10 -19.42
CA GLY A 92 -14.55 -16.79 -18.72
C GLY A 92 -14.66 -15.50 -17.93
N ARG A 93 -13.95 -15.43 -16.80
CA ARG A 93 -13.86 -14.23 -15.97
C ARG A 93 -12.55 -13.50 -16.19
N TYR A 94 -12.60 -12.17 -16.21
CA TYR A 94 -11.42 -11.32 -16.33
C TYR A 94 -11.55 -10.04 -15.51
N GLY A 95 -10.43 -9.38 -15.23
CA GLY A 95 -10.39 -7.97 -14.85
C GLY A 95 -11.11 -7.57 -13.56
N LEU A 96 -11.40 -8.52 -12.66
CA LEU A 96 -12.00 -8.22 -11.35
C LEU A 96 -11.12 -7.27 -10.56
N SER A 97 -11.73 -6.30 -9.88
CA SER A 97 -11.01 -5.30 -9.08
C SER A 97 -9.88 -4.61 -9.85
N SER A 98 -10.11 -4.30 -11.13
CA SER A 98 -9.13 -3.68 -12.02
C SER A 98 -7.88 -4.52 -12.33
N LYS A 99 -7.92 -5.85 -12.14
CA LYS A 99 -6.89 -6.76 -12.67
C LYS A 99 -6.64 -6.48 -14.15
N GLU A 100 -5.38 -6.53 -14.56
CA GLU A 100 -4.99 -6.24 -15.93
C GLU A 100 -5.69 -7.18 -16.94
N PHE A 101 -5.90 -6.65 -18.15
CA PHE A 101 -6.44 -7.40 -19.27
C PHE A 101 -5.75 -6.98 -20.56
N THR A 102 -4.68 -7.69 -20.89
CA THR A 102 -3.71 -7.32 -21.92
C THR A 102 -3.93 -8.09 -23.23
N PRO A 103 -3.32 -7.64 -24.34
CA PRO A 103 -3.32 -8.38 -25.60
C PRO A 103 -2.79 -9.83 -25.48
N ALA A 104 -1.81 -10.05 -24.60
CA ALA A 104 -1.29 -11.38 -24.27
C ALA A 104 -2.39 -12.30 -23.72
N MET A 105 -3.14 -11.82 -22.73
CA MET A 105 -4.27 -12.54 -22.13
C MET A 105 -5.37 -12.81 -23.16
N ILE A 106 -5.69 -11.82 -24.00
CA ILE A 106 -6.69 -11.94 -25.07
C ILE A 106 -6.27 -12.98 -26.10
N LYS A 107 -4.99 -12.99 -26.49
CA LYS A 107 -4.43 -14.00 -27.37
C LYS A 107 -4.54 -15.40 -26.74
N GLY A 108 -4.23 -15.55 -25.45
CA GLY A 108 -4.42 -16.81 -24.73
C GLY A 108 -5.85 -17.34 -24.80
N VAL A 109 -6.86 -16.46 -24.66
CA VAL A 109 -8.28 -16.84 -24.83
C VAL A 109 -8.57 -17.30 -26.27
N PHE A 110 -8.06 -16.59 -27.29
CA PHE A 110 -8.25 -17.01 -28.68
C PHE A 110 -7.53 -18.32 -29.01
N ASP A 111 -6.31 -18.53 -28.50
CA ASP A 111 -5.57 -19.77 -28.68
C ASP A 111 -6.30 -20.94 -28.02
N HIS A 112 -6.88 -20.74 -26.83
CA HIS A 112 -7.71 -21.75 -26.16
C HIS A 112 -8.94 -22.13 -26.99
N LEU A 113 -9.60 -21.16 -27.65
CA LEU A 113 -10.74 -21.44 -28.55
C LEU A 113 -10.39 -22.30 -29.76
N LYS A 114 -9.11 -22.36 -30.16
CA LYS A 114 -8.62 -23.24 -31.24
C LYS A 114 -8.49 -24.70 -30.79
N GLY A 115 -8.49 -24.96 -29.47
CA GLY A 115 -8.35 -26.29 -28.91
C GLY A 115 -9.53 -27.22 -29.21
N GLU A 116 -9.26 -28.52 -29.14
CA GLU A 116 -10.27 -29.57 -29.24
C GLU A 116 -11.13 -29.63 -27.96
N GLN A 117 -10.47 -29.62 -26.80
CA GLN A 117 -11.11 -29.56 -25.49
C GLN A 117 -11.12 -28.13 -24.96
N LEU A 118 -12.31 -27.55 -24.83
CA LEU A 118 -12.49 -26.20 -24.30
C LEU A 118 -12.81 -26.27 -22.82
N GLN A 119 -11.90 -25.81 -21.98
CA GLN A 119 -12.20 -25.55 -20.58
C GLN A 119 -13.22 -24.40 -20.48
N ASN A 120 -14.37 -24.70 -19.89
CA ASN A 120 -15.41 -23.72 -19.57
C ASN A 120 -15.19 -23.14 -18.15
N HIS A 121 -15.83 -22.01 -17.85
CA HIS A 121 -15.76 -21.31 -16.56
C HIS A 121 -14.34 -20.90 -16.13
N PHE A 122 -13.52 -20.54 -17.10
CA PHE A 122 -12.11 -20.21 -16.89
C PHE A 122 -11.91 -18.83 -16.26
N THR A 123 -10.69 -18.56 -15.82
CA THR A 123 -10.19 -17.22 -15.46
C THR A 123 -9.01 -16.86 -16.35
N ILE A 124 -8.79 -15.57 -16.59
CA ILE A 124 -7.61 -15.09 -17.33
C ILE A 124 -6.97 -13.92 -16.56
N GLY A 125 -5.63 -13.94 -16.49
CA GLY A 125 -4.83 -12.93 -15.82
C GLY A 125 -4.43 -13.26 -14.38
N ILE A 126 -4.88 -14.39 -13.81
CA ILE A 126 -4.43 -14.89 -12.50
C ILE A 126 -3.85 -16.29 -12.66
N LYS A 127 -3.08 -16.75 -11.66
CA LYS A 127 -2.67 -18.15 -11.52
C LYS A 127 -3.55 -18.83 -10.47
N ASP A 128 -4.55 -19.58 -10.93
CA ASP A 128 -5.44 -20.34 -10.06
C ASP A 128 -4.94 -21.78 -9.92
N ASP A 129 -4.07 -21.98 -8.94
CA ASP A 129 -3.50 -23.28 -8.59
C ASP A 129 -4.36 -24.09 -7.60
N VAL A 130 -5.52 -23.56 -7.20
CA VAL A 130 -6.45 -24.20 -6.27
C VAL A 130 -7.57 -24.90 -7.03
N THR A 131 -8.29 -24.16 -7.89
CA THR A 131 -9.39 -24.73 -8.69
C THR A 131 -9.02 -24.97 -10.14
N GLN A 132 -7.79 -24.65 -10.54
CA GLN A 132 -7.23 -24.91 -11.87
C GLN A 132 -8.06 -24.28 -12.99
N SER A 133 -8.68 -23.11 -12.73
CA SER A 133 -9.54 -22.42 -13.69
C SER A 133 -8.79 -21.47 -14.64
N SER A 134 -7.54 -21.10 -14.34
CA SER A 134 -6.80 -20.11 -15.12
C SER A 134 -6.27 -20.65 -16.44
N LEU A 135 -6.40 -19.87 -17.52
CA LEU A 135 -5.76 -20.15 -18.81
C LEU A 135 -4.33 -19.61 -18.86
N ASP A 136 -3.45 -20.37 -19.51
CA ASP A 136 -2.09 -19.94 -19.84
C ASP A 136 -2.06 -18.93 -21.00
N TYR A 137 -1.06 -18.05 -20.98
CA TYR A 137 -0.78 -17.10 -22.06
C TYR A 137 0.70 -16.72 -22.05
N ASP A 138 1.21 -16.23 -23.19
CA ASP A 138 2.57 -15.70 -23.30
C ASP A 138 2.63 -14.24 -22.81
N PRO A 139 3.24 -13.94 -21.64
CA PRO A 139 3.30 -12.59 -21.11
C PRO A 139 4.16 -11.62 -21.94
N GLU A 140 5.06 -12.14 -22.80
CA GLU A 140 5.94 -11.31 -23.64
C GLU A 140 5.25 -10.82 -24.92
N PHE A 141 4.09 -11.39 -25.25
CA PHE A 141 3.30 -11.00 -26.41
C PHE A 141 2.84 -9.54 -26.29
N SER A 142 3.26 -8.72 -27.26
CA SER A 142 2.94 -7.30 -27.33
C SER A 142 2.56 -6.92 -28.75
N ILE A 143 1.52 -6.09 -28.87
CA ILE A 143 1.04 -5.51 -30.14
C ILE A 143 1.31 -4.00 -30.23
N GLU A 144 1.96 -3.43 -29.22
CA GLU A 144 2.29 -2.00 -29.15
C GLU A 144 3.23 -1.60 -30.29
N SER A 145 2.82 -0.58 -31.06
CA SER A 145 3.56 -0.09 -32.22
C SER A 145 4.79 0.75 -31.84
N ASP A 146 5.87 0.63 -32.62
CA ASP A 146 7.05 1.50 -32.47
C ASP A 146 6.77 2.97 -32.81
N LYS A 147 5.64 3.27 -33.45
CA LYS A 147 5.18 4.64 -33.75
C LYS A 147 4.49 5.31 -32.55
N VAL A 148 4.32 4.61 -31.43
CA VAL A 148 3.71 5.14 -30.21
C VAL A 148 4.78 5.34 -29.16
N ILE A 149 4.91 6.57 -28.67
CA ILE A 149 5.76 6.87 -27.52
C ILE A 149 5.06 6.37 -26.26
N ARG A 150 5.71 5.46 -25.54
CA ARG A 150 5.22 4.86 -24.29
C ARG A 150 6.13 5.30 -23.14
N ALA A 151 5.61 6.08 -22.21
CA ALA A 151 6.38 6.67 -21.13
C ALA A 151 5.85 6.26 -19.74
N LEU A 152 6.77 5.87 -18.86
CA LEU A 152 6.52 5.56 -17.46
C LEU A 152 7.16 6.60 -16.55
N PHE A 153 6.44 7.05 -15.54
CA PHE A 153 6.95 8.01 -14.55
C PHE A 153 6.69 7.51 -13.14
N TYR A 154 7.75 7.27 -12.40
CA TYR A 154 7.74 6.87 -11.00
C TYR A 154 7.93 8.10 -10.12
N GLY A 155 6.81 8.58 -9.56
CA GLY A 155 6.77 9.73 -8.65
C GLY A 155 6.29 9.34 -7.26
N LEU A 156 6.46 10.24 -6.29
CA LEU A 156 5.92 10.12 -4.95
C LEU A 156 4.56 10.81 -4.86
N GLY A 157 3.62 10.22 -4.13
CA GLY A 157 2.37 10.87 -3.78
C GLY A 157 2.63 12.27 -3.21
N SER A 158 2.04 13.28 -3.86
CA SER A 158 2.18 14.72 -3.58
C SER A 158 3.46 15.43 -4.06
N ASP A 159 4.32 14.80 -4.88
CA ASP A 159 5.50 15.48 -5.48
C ASP A 159 5.20 16.29 -6.76
N GLY A 160 3.97 16.20 -7.27
CA GLY A 160 3.50 16.93 -8.45
C GLY A 160 3.67 16.19 -9.79
N THR A 161 4.23 14.98 -9.81
CA THR A 161 4.47 14.17 -11.02
C THR A 161 3.19 13.93 -11.82
N VAL A 162 2.13 13.44 -11.18
CA VAL A 162 0.83 13.20 -11.83
C VAL A 162 0.25 14.49 -12.44
N GLY A 163 0.40 15.61 -11.74
CA GLY A 163 -0.07 16.91 -12.23
C GLY A 163 0.69 17.36 -13.48
N ALA A 164 2.02 17.24 -13.47
CA ALA A 164 2.88 17.51 -14.62
C ALA A 164 2.55 16.59 -15.81
N ASN A 165 2.28 15.31 -15.57
CA ASN A 165 1.91 14.37 -16.62
C ASN A 165 0.55 14.68 -17.24
N LYS A 166 -0.46 15.05 -16.43
CA LYS A 166 -1.76 15.54 -16.97
C LYS A 166 -1.59 16.80 -17.82
N ASN A 167 -0.73 17.71 -17.39
CA ASN A 167 -0.42 18.91 -18.18
C ASN A 167 0.32 18.57 -19.47
N SER A 168 1.28 17.62 -19.45
CA SER A 168 1.99 17.14 -20.63
C SER A 168 1.06 16.50 -21.66
N ILE A 169 0.09 15.70 -21.20
CA ILE A 169 -0.98 15.15 -22.06
C ILE A 169 -1.75 16.27 -22.75
N LYS A 170 -2.13 17.30 -22.00
CA LYS A 170 -2.86 18.46 -22.55
C LYS A 170 -2.02 19.20 -23.59
N ILE A 171 -0.75 19.48 -23.29
CA ILE A 171 0.17 20.15 -24.22
C ILE A 171 0.27 19.37 -25.53
N ILE A 172 0.52 18.06 -25.48
CA ILE A 172 0.72 17.25 -26.68
C ILE A 172 -0.60 17.10 -27.44
N GLY A 173 -1.70 16.79 -26.75
CA GLY A 173 -3.00 16.57 -27.40
C GLY A 173 -3.66 17.82 -27.98
N GLU A 174 -3.35 19.02 -27.47
CA GLU A 174 -3.91 20.28 -27.98
C GLU A 174 -3.01 20.98 -29.01
N ASN A 175 -1.71 20.67 -29.04
CA ASN A 175 -0.76 21.36 -29.93
C ASN A 175 -0.15 20.44 -31.01
N THR A 176 -0.59 19.18 -31.11
CA THR A 176 -0.14 18.23 -32.13
C THR A 176 -1.29 17.39 -32.67
N ASP A 177 -1.09 16.73 -33.81
CA ASP A 177 -2.06 15.76 -34.36
C ASP A 177 -2.02 14.39 -33.65
N ASN A 178 -1.16 14.21 -32.65
CA ASN A 178 -1.07 12.95 -31.93
C ASN A 178 -2.27 12.76 -31.00
N TYR A 179 -2.77 11.53 -30.97
CA TYR A 179 -3.61 11.08 -29.87
C TYR A 179 -2.77 10.97 -28.60
N ALA A 180 -3.35 11.35 -27.47
CA ALA A 180 -2.73 11.29 -26.17
C ALA A 180 -3.59 10.47 -25.20
N GLN A 181 -2.96 9.58 -24.43
CA GLN A 181 -3.59 8.78 -23.39
C GLN A 181 -2.76 8.89 -22.11
N GLY A 182 -3.44 9.00 -20.97
CA GLY A 182 -2.82 8.86 -19.65
C GLY A 182 -3.62 7.97 -18.73
N TYR A 183 -2.93 7.04 -18.08
CA TYR A 183 -3.43 6.25 -16.97
C TYR A 183 -2.49 6.41 -15.77
N PHE A 184 -3.05 6.46 -14.56
CA PHE A 184 -2.28 6.78 -13.35
C PHE A 184 -2.57 5.71 -12.31
N VAL A 185 -1.56 4.91 -11.99
CA VAL A 185 -1.60 3.96 -10.89
C VAL A 185 -1.23 4.72 -9.62
N TYR A 186 -2.17 4.77 -8.67
CA TYR A 186 -1.95 5.31 -7.34
C TYR A 186 -1.90 4.17 -6.34
N ASP A 187 -1.11 4.34 -5.30
CA ASP A 187 -1.29 3.59 -4.07
C ASP A 187 -2.50 4.16 -3.31
N SER A 188 -3.20 3.30 -2.57
CA SER A 188 -4.26 3.67 -1.64
C SER A 188 -3.73 4.39 -0.39
N LYS A 189 -2.43 4.29 -0.09
CA LYS A 189 -1.76 5.15 0.90
C LYS A 189 -1.90 6.61 0.48
N LYS A 190 -2.50 7.41 1.37
CA LYS A 190 -2.85 8.81 1.08
C LYS A 190 -1.65 9.72 0.78
N ALA A 191 -0.47 9.39 1.30
CA ALA A 191 0.76 10.13 1.00
C ALA A 191 2.00 9.23 1.09
N GLY A 192 3.07 9.65 0.41
CA GLY A 192 4.39 9.03 0.53
C GLY A 192 4.50 7.65 -0.13
N ALA A 193 3.58 7.31 -1.01
CA ALA A 193 3.61 6.07 -1.77
C ALA A 193 3.92 6.32 -3.24
N VAL A 194 4.35 5.29 -3.95
CA VAL A 194 4.68 5.40 -5.36
C VAL A 194 3.42 5.70 -6.18
N THR A 195 3.59 6.55 -7.18
CA THR A 195 2.61 6.76 -8.25
C THR A 195 3.31 6.42 -9.56
N VAL A 196 2.66 5.62 -10.40
CA VAL A 196 3.19 5.26 -11.72
C VAL A 196 2.26 5.82 -12.78
N SER A 197 2.78 6.77 -13.56
CA SER A 197 2.02 7.35 -14.68
C SER A 197 2.38 6.60 -15.97
N HIS A 198 1.36 6.15 -16.69
CA HIS A 198 1.48 5.48 -17.98
C HIS A 198 0.95 6.42 -19.06
N LEU A 199 1.85 6.94 -19.90
CA LEU A 199 1.48 7.87 -20.97
C LEU A 199 1.75 7.23 -22.33
N ARG A 200 0.79 7.38 -23.26
CA ARG A 200 0.95 7.00 -24.66
C ARG A 200 0.66 8.19 -25.57
N PHE A 201 1.51 8.37 -26.58
CA PHE A 201 1.34 9.39 -27.62
C PHE A 201 1.60 8.80 -28.99
N GLY A 202 0.73 9.04 -29.97
CA GLY A 202 0.99 8.56 -31.33
C GLY A 202 -0.02 9.04 -32.37
N PRO A 203 0.28 8.84 -33.66
CA PRO A 203 -0.52 9.37 -34.77
C PRO A 203 -1.83 8.60 -34.99
N GLN A 204 -1.99 7.44 -34.36
CA GLN A 204 -3.18 6.60 -34.47
C GLN A 204 -3.97 6.63 -33.17
N ARG A 205 -5.28 6.38 -33.29
CA ARG A 205 -6.17 6.31 -32.13
C ARG A 205 -5.71 5.21 -31.17
N ILE A 206 -5.37 5.61 -29.94
CA ILE A 206 -4.90 4.69 -28.89
C ILE A 206 -6.09 3.95 -28.29
N ARG A 207 -6.11 2.62 -28.40
CA ARG A 207 -7.14 1.73 -27.81
C ARG A 207 -6.64 0.92 -26.62
N SER A 208 -5.37 1.08 -26.28
CA SER A 208 -4.64 0.30 -25.28
C SER A 208 -5.14 0.58 -23.85
N THR A 209 -6.27 0.00 -23.46
CA THR A 209 -6.87 0.13 -22.12
C THR A 209 -6.22 -0.82 -21.10
N TYR A 210 -4.89 -0.89 -21.12
CA TYR A 210 -4.03 -1.72 -20.29
C TYR A 210 -2.72 -0.96 -19.99
N LEU A 211 -2.01 -1.38 -18.95
CA LEU A 211 -0.74 -0.76 -18.54
C LEU A 211 0.34 -0.96 -19.60
N ILE A 212 1.31 -0.04 -19.62
CA ILE A 212 2.49 -0.14 -20.49
C ILE A 212 3.40 -1.23 -19.93
N SER A 213 3.60 -2.30 -20.71
CA SER A 213 4.58 -3.37 -20.41
C SER A 213 5.92 -3.17 -21.11
N LYS A 214 5.95 -2.39 -22.20
CA LYS A 214 7.14 -2.06 -22.99
C LYS A 214 7.22 -0.55 -23.20
N ALA A 215 8.10 0.13 -22.48
CA ALA A 215 8.24 1.58 -22.45
C ALA A 215 9.47 2.05 -23.25
N ASN A 216 9.31 3.15 -23.99
CA ASN A 216 10.40 3.86 -24.67
C ASN A 216 11.14 4.82 -23.72
N PHE A 217 10.44 5.29 -22.69
CA PHE A 217 10.93 6.28 -21.74
C PHE A 217 10.52 5.89 -20.32
N VAL A 218 11.47 5.92 -19.38
CA VAL A 218 11.21 5.71 -17.95
C VAL A 218 11.84 6.85 -17.16
N ALA A 219 11.08 7.48 -16.27
CA ALA A 219 11.60 8.49 -15.35
C ALA A 219 11.41 8.08 -13.89
N CYS A 220 12.45 8.27 -13.09
CA CYS A 220 12.47 8.08 -11.65
C CYS A 220 12.63 9.43 -10.97
N HIS A 221 11.59 9.92 -10.30
CA HIS A 221 11.60 11.25 -9.68
C HIS A 221 12.07 11.22 -8.21
N GLN A 222 12.23 10.03 -7.61
CA GLN A 222 12.76 9.85 -6.27
C GLN A 222 13.85 8.77 -6.25
N PRO A 223 15.09 9.08 -5.85
CA PRO A 223 16.19 8.12 -5.87
C PRO A 223 15.96 6.90 -4.96
N VAL A 224 15.21 7.06 -3.86
CA VAL A 224 14.87 5.96 -2.94
C VAL A 224 14.08 4.82 -3.60
N PHE A 225 13.43 5.07 -4.74
CA PHE A 225 12.73 4.02 -5.49
C PHE A 225 13.68 3.02 -6.16
N LEU A 226 14.95 3.37 -6.36
CA LEU A 226 15.96 2.44 -6.86
C LEU A 226 16.23 1.29 -5.87
N GLU A 227 16.01 1.52 -4.57
CA GLU A 227 16.11 0.47 -3.54
C GLU A 227 14.88 -0.46 -3.54
N ARG A 228 13.78 -0.13 -4.24
CA ARG A 228 12.47 -0.77 -4.03
C ARG A 228 11.78 -1.32 -5.27
N TYR A 229 11.94 -0.71 -6.44
CA TYR A 229 11.18 -1.06 -7.64
C TYR A 229 12.09 -1.31 -8.84
N GLN A 230 11.97 -2.48 -9.48
CA GLN A 230 12.68 -2.81 -10.73
C GLN A 230 12.01 -2.14 -11.94
N MET A 231 11.98 -0.80 -11.95
CA MET A 231 11.25 -0.02 -12.94
C MET A 231 11.77 -0.15 -14.38
N LEU A 232 13.06 -0.49 -14.55
CA LEU A 232 13.64 -0.68 -15.88
C LEU A 232 13.29 -2.02 -16.51
N GLN A 233 12.63 -2.94 -15.80
CA GLN A 233 12.20 -4.22 -16.39
C GLN A 233 11.33 -4.03 -17.65
N HIS A 234 10.52 -2.96 -17.67
CA HIS A 234 9.62 -2.62 -18.76
C HIS A 234 10.26 -1.78 -19.88
N ILE A 235 11.49 -1.27 -19.71
CA ILE A 235 12.09 -0.43 -20.74
C ILE A 235 12.62 -1.28 -21.90
N VAL A 236 12.37 -0.83 -23.13
CA VAL A 236 12.88 -1.49 -24.34
C VAL A 236 14.37 -1.23 -24.53
N PRO A 237 15.11 -2.10 -25.25
CA PRO A 237 16.48 -1.82 -25.66
C PRO A 237 16.60 -0.48 -26.42
N GLY A 238 17.62 0.32 -26.09
CA GLY A 238 17.83 1.66 -26.63
C GLY A 238 16.91 2.74 -26.07
N GLY A 239 16.06 2.41 -25.09
CA GLY A 239 15.15 3.35 -24.44
C GLY A 239 15.88 4.40 -23.58
N THR A 240 15.15 5.43 -23.18
CA THR A 240 15.66 6.55 -22.38
C THR A 240 15.29 6.40 -20.91
N PHE A 241 16.27 6.48 -20.02
CA PHE A 241 16.08 6.51 -18.56
C PHE A 241 16.47 7.89 -18.01
N LEU A 242 15.56 8.51 -17.25
CA LEU A 242 15.78 9.78 -16.55
C LEU A 242 15.75 9.57 -15.04
N LEU A 243 16.78 10.01 -14.32
CA LEU A 243 16.85 9.93 -12.87
C LEU A 243 16.99 11.32 -12.22
N ASN A 244 16.12 11.62 -11.26
CA ASN A 244 16.35 12.69 -10.30
C ASN A 244 17.31 12.19 -9.20
N SER A 245 18.46 12.83 -9.05
CA SER A 245 19.53 12.41 -8.13
C SER A 245 20.31 13.63 -7.61
N PRO A 246 20.75 13.64 -6.35
CA PRO A 246 21.69 14.65 -5.87
C PRO A 246 23.10 14.51 -6.47
N TYR A 247 23.39 13.38 -7.13
CA TYR A 247 24.69 13.07 -7.74
C TYR A 247 24.73 13.49 -9.21
N GLY A 248 25.86 14.07 -9.63
CA GLY A 248 26.10 14.48 -11.02
C GLY A 248 26.40 13.32 -11.98
N PRO A 249 26.61 13.59 -13.29
CA PRO A 249 26.84 12.55 -14.30
C PRO A 249 28.11 11.72 -14.06
N ASP A 250 29.11 12.28 -13.38
CA ASP A 250 30.37 11.59 -13.11
C ASP A 250 30.32 10.68 -11.87
N GLU A 251 29.33 10.88 -10.98
CA GLU A 251 29.24 10.20 -9.68
C GLU A 251 28.03 9.24 -9.61
N VAL A 252 26.94 9.56 -10.30
CA VAL A 252 25.66 8.84 -10.17
C VAL A 252 25.79 7.33 -10.43
N TRP A 253 26.69 6.94 -11.33
CA TRP A 253 26.92 5.54 -11.68
C TRP A 253 27.29 4.68 -10.46
N ASP A 254 28.16 5.20 -9.59
CA ASP A 254 28.64 4.48 -8.39
C ASP A 254 27.59 4.40 -7.28
N HIS A 255 26.51 5.18 -7.39
CA HIS A 255 25.38 5.20 -6.46
C HIS A 255 24.18 4.37 -6.94
N LEU A 256 24.24 3.77 -8.14
CA LEU A 256 23.19 2.90 -8.63
C LEU A 256 23.30 1.48 -8.04
N PRO A 257 22.18 0.84 -7.69
CA PRO A 257 22.18 -0.58 -7.43
C PRO A 257 22.63 -1.37 -8.66
N ARG A 258 23.34 -2.48 -8.43
CA ARG A 258 23.95 -3.30 -9.49
C ARG A 258 22.95 -3.76 -10.55
N VAL A 259 21.72 -4.10 -10.15
CA VAL A 259 20.65 -4.48 -11.08
C VAL A 259 20.33 -3.39 -12.10
N PHE A 260 20.30 -2.12 -11.68
CA PHE A 260 20.05 -0.99 -12.58
C PHE A 260 21.22 -0.77 -13.53
N GLN A 261 22.46 -0.85 -13.02
CA GLN A 261 23.63 -0.79 -13.89
C GLN A 261 23.59 -1.88 -14.98
N GLN A 262 23.24 -3.11 -14.59
CA GLN A 262 23.12 -4.25 -15.50
C GLN A 262 22.04 -4.00 -16.57
N GLU A 263 20.85 -3.56 -16.18
CA GLU A 263 19.78 -3.26 -17.14
C GLU A 263 20.15 -2.09 -18.08
N ILE A 264 20.83 -1.06 -17.58
CA ILE A 264 21.30 0.06 -18.40
C ILE A 264 22.30 -0.40 -19.47
N VAL A 265 23.26 -1.25 -19.11
CA VAL A 265 24.27 -1.79 -20.04
C VAL A 265 23.64 -2.77 -21.03
N ASP A 266 22.93 -3.79 -20.55
CA ASP A 266 22.39 -4.87 -21.38
C ASP A 266 21.39 -4.35 -22.41
N LYS A 267 20.54 -3.41 -21.99
CA LYS A 267 19.54 -2.79 -22.85
C LYS A 267 20.09 -1.57 -23.60
N LYS A 268 21.36 -1.18 -23.40
CA LYS A 268 22.01 -0.03 -24.06
C LYS A 268 21.19 1.25 -23.91
N LEU A 269 20.79 1.57 -22.68
CA LEU A 269 19.90 2.68 -22.40
C LEU A 269 20.60 4.02 -22.54
N LYS A 270 19.85 5.03 -22.98
CA LYS A 270 20.29 6.43 -22.90
C LYS A 270 19.97 6.94 -21.51
N PHE A 271 20.99 7.10 -20.67
CA PHE A 271 20.82 7.45 -19.27
C PHE A 271 21.06 8.95 -19.04
N TYR A 272 20.07 9.62 -18.44
CA TYR A 272 20.13 11.03 -18.09
C TYR A 272 19.93 11.24 -16.58
N VAL A 273 20.63 12.22 -16.03
CA VAL A 273 20.56 12.60 -14.61
C VAL A 273 20.37 14.10 -14.43
N ILE A 274 19.65 14.47 -13.36
CA ILE A 274 19.49 15.85 -12.91
C ILE A 274 19.27 15.92 -11.39
N ASP A 275 19.83 16.92 -10.72
CA ASP A 275 19.45 17.29 -9.35
C ASP A 275 18.27 18.26 -9.39
N ALA A 276 17.06 17.71 -9.54
CA ALA A 276 15.87 18.53 -9.71
C ALA A 276 15.53 19.32 -8.45
N THR A 277 15.92 18.83 -7.26
CA THR A 277 15.70 19.52 -5.99
C THR A 277 16.57 20.77 -5.88
N LYS A 278 17.86 20.66 -6.24
CA LYS A 278 18.76 21.82 -6.30
C LYS A 278 18.29 22.83 -7.33
N VAL A 279 17.95 22.38 -8.55
CA VAL A 279 17.45 23.25 -9.63
C VAL A 279 16.17 23.96 -9.20
N ALA A 280 15.24 23.27 -8.54
CA ALA A 280 14.02 23.86 -8.02
C ALA A 280 14.30 24.93 -6.96
N ARG A 281 15.18 24.64 -6.00
CA ARG A 281 15.56 25.59 -4.93
C ARG A 281 16.22 26.85 -5.49
N GLU A 282 17.18 26.69 -6.40
CA GLU A 282 17.91 27.81 -7.03
C GLU A 282 17.00 28.64 -7.96
N SER A 283 15.96 28.02 -8.51
CA SER A 283 14.92 28.70 -9.30
C SER A 283 13.79 29.31 -8.45
N GLY A 284 13.86 29.18 -7.11
CA GLY A 284 12.87 29.72 -6.17
C GLY A 284 11.60 28.87 -5.98
N MET A 285 11.55 27.65 -6.53
CA MET A 285 10.38 26.76 -6.47
C MET A 285 10.31 25.91 -5.18
N GLY A 286 11.27 26.08 -4.26
CA GLY A 286 11.37 25.27 -3.05
C GLY A 286 11.68 23.80 -3.38
N SER A 287 10.87 22.88 -2.86
CA SER A 287 11.01 21.42 -3.08
C SER A 287 10.22 20.88 -4.28
N ARG A 288 9.61 21.75 -5.10
CA ARG A 288 8.74 21.32 -6.22
C ARG A 288 9.57 21.03 -7.47
N ILE A 289 9.73 19.73 -7.77
CA ILE A 289 10.52 19.25 -8.91
C ILE A 289 9.71 19.07 -10.21
N ASN A 290 8.38 19.20 -10.15
CA ASN A 290 7.47 18.87 -11.24
C ASN A 290 7.77 19.61 -12.56
N THR A 291 8.01 20.92 -12.53
CA THR A 291 8.34 21.71 -13.73
C THR A 291 9.69 21.29 -14.33
N VAL A 292 10.66 20.96 -13.48
CA VAL A 292 12.00 20.50 -13.89
C VAL A 292 11.87 19.15 -14.61
N MET A 293 11.26 18.17 -13.95
CA MET A 293 11.12 16.82 -14.52
C MET A 293 10.27 16.80 -15.79
N GLN A 294 9.23 17.64 -15.85
CA GLN A 294 8.43 17.82 -17.06
C GLN A 294 9.27 18.36 -18.23
N THR A 295 10.10 19.37 -17.97
CA THR A 295 11.00 19.95 -18.98
C THR A 295 11.98 18.91 -19.50
N CYS A 296 12.54 18.08 -18.61
CA CYS A 296 13.39 16.96 -19.02
C CYS A 296 12.63 16.01 -19.96
N PHE A 297 11.42 15.57 -19.60
CA PHE A 297 10.63 14.68 -20.46
C PHE A 297 10.47 15.23 -21.88
N PHE A 298 10.06 16.48 -22.03
CA PHE A 298 9.91 17.10 -23.35
C PHE A 298 11.24 17.22 -24.11
N ALA A 299 12.35 17.49 -23.41
CA ALA A 299 13.66 17.65 -24.04
C ALA A 299 14.27 16.35 -24.57
N ILE A 300 14.01 15.20 -23.92
CA ILE A 300 14.70 13.93 -24.21
C ILE A 300 13.79 12.73 -24.56
N SER A 301 12.46 12.88 -24.54
CA SER A 301 11.53 11.78 -24.91
C SER A 301 11.38 11.55 -26.41
N GLY A 302 11.68 12.56 -27.23
CA GLY A 302 11.47 12.51 -28.69
C GLY A 302 10.00 12.58 -29.13
N VAL A 303 9.07 12.94 -28.23
CA VAL A 303 7.64 13.12 -28.57
C VAL A 303 7.39 14.32 -29.50
N LEU A 304 8.24 15.34 -29.38
CA LEU A 304 8.25 16.56 -30.18
C LEU A 304 9.70 16.94 -30.49
N PRO A 305 9.96 17.66 -31.59
CA PRO A 305 11.23 18.36 -31.78
C PRO A 305 11.54 19.26 -30.59
N LYS A 306 12.82 19.31 -30.18
CA LYS A 306 13.24 19.95 -28.93
C LYS A 306 12.81 21.43 -28.84
N GLU A 307 12.96 22.18 -29.92
CA GLU A 307 12.62 23.60 -30.00
C GLU A 307 11.11 23.81 -29.85
N GLU A 308 10.30 22.99 -30.54
CA GLU A 308 8.84 23.04 -30.45
C GLU A 308 8.34 22.67 -29.06
N ALA A 309 8.95 21.66 -28.44
CA ALA A 309 8.69 21.23 -27.07
C ALA A 309 8.92 22.36 -26.06
N ILE A 310 10.05 23.06 -26.14
CA ILE A 310 10.40 24.16 -25.23
C ILE A 310 9.40 25.32 -25.38
N GLU A 311 9.06 25.71 -26.62
CA GLU A 311 8.08 26.77 -26.86
C GLU A 311 6.69 26.40 -26.37
N ALA A 312 6.25 25.15 -26.59
CA ALA A 312 4.97 24.66 -26.10
C ALA A 312 4.87 24.68 -24.57
N ILE A 313 5.95 24.29 -23.86
CA ILE A 313 6.03 24.40 -22.40
C ILE A 313 5.95 25.87 -21.96
N LYS A 314 6.78 26.76 -22.54
CA LYS A 314 6.80 28.18 -22.17
C LYS A 314 5.44 28.85 -22.40
N LYS A 315 4.75 28.50 -23.50
CA LYS A 315 3.38 28.93 -23.76
C LYS A 315 2.39 28.42 -22.70
N SER A 316 2.41 27.12 -22.40
CA SER A 316 1.54 26.52 -21.39
C SER A 316 1.73 27.12 -19.99
N ILE A 317 2.97 27.45 -19.61
CA ILE A 317 3.30 28.14 -18.36
C ILE A 317 2.64 29.51 -18.31
N ARG A 318 2.70 30.29 -19.40
CA ARG A 318 2.05 31.61 -19.49
C ARG A 318 0.52 31.49 -19.38
N ASP A 319 -0.07 30.52 -20.07
CA ASP A 319 -1.53 30.31 -20.05
C ASP A 319 -2.02 29.85 -18.67
N THR A 320 -1.25 28.97 -18.01
CA THR A 320 -1.62 28.38 -16.72
C THR A 320 -1.38 29.34 -15.55
N TYR A 321 -0.24 30.04 -15.55
CA TYR A 321 0.22 30.84 -14.42
C TYR A 321 0.09 32.35 -14.63
N GLY A 322 -0.30 32.83 -15.83
CA GLY A 322 -0.46 34.25 -16.10
C GLY A 322 -1.42 34.96 -15.13
N LYS A 323 -2.45 34.25 -14.66
CA LYS A 323 -3.40 34.77 -13.64
C LYS A 323 -2.80 34.91 -12.23
N LYS A 324 -1.62 34.33 -11.98
CA LYS A 324 -0.94 34.35 -10.67
C LYS A 324 0.15 35.43 -10.58
N GLY A 325 0.36 36.21 -11.63
CA GLY A 325 1.33 37.31 -11.68
C GLY A 325 2.67 36.94 -12.34
N ASP A 326 3.34 37.96 -12.87
CA ASP A 326 4.56 37.81 -13.69
C ASP A 326 5.74 37.19 -12.95
N GLU A 327 5.83 37.39 -11.63
CA GLU A 327 6.90 36.80 -10.81
C GLU A 327 6.84 35.26 -10.85
N ILE A 328 5.65 34.68 -10.65
CA ILE A 328 5.45 33.22 -10.68
C ILE A 328 5.70 32.67 -12.09
N VAL A 329 5.28 33.39 -13.13
CA VAL A 329 5.55 33.01 -14.53
C VAL A 329 7.06 32.99 -14.79
N ASN A 330 7.76 34.07 -14.44
CA ASN A 330 9.21 34.20 -14.63
C ASN A 330 10.02 33.16 -13.83
N MET A 331 9.57 32.80 -12.62
CA MET A 331 10.17 31.71 -11.85
C MET A 331 10.08 30.37 -12.59
N ASN A 332 8.91 30.05 -13.16
CA ASN A 332 8.74 28.81 -13.93
C ASN A 332 9.54 28.82 -15.24
N LEU A 333 9.60 29.96 -15.95
CA LEU A 333 10.43 30.10 -17.15
C LEU A 333 11.92 29.92 -16.83
N ARG A 334 12.40 30.52 -15.74
CA ARG A 334 13.78 30.33 -15.27
C ARG A 334 14.05 28.87 -14.92
N ALA A 335 13.10 28.19 -14.30
CA ALA A 335 13.22 26.77 -14.01
C ALA A 335 13.38 25.93 -15.29
N VAL A 336 12.64 26.23 -16.36
CA VAL A 336 12.79 25.57 -17.67
C VAL A 336 14.21 25.76 -18.21
N ASP A 337 14.70 27.00 -18.25
CA ASP A 337 16.02 27.30 -18.80
C ASP A 337 17.15 26.68 -17.95
N ASN A 338 17.05 26.76 -16.63
CA ASN A 338 17.99 26.13 -15.69
C ASN A 338 17.97 24.60 -15.80
N THR A 339 16.81 24.00 -16.08
CA THR A 339 16.71 22.55 -16.26
C THR A 339 17.56 22.09 -17.44
N LEU A 340 17.48 22.79 -18.57
CA LEU A 340 18.19 22.41 -19.79
C LEU A 340 19.72 22.50 -19.64
N SER A 341 20.22 23.40 -18.79
CA SER A 341 21.65 23.52 -18.49
C SER A 341 22.16 22.52 -17.44
N HIS A 342 21.25 21.85 -16.71
CA HIS A 342 21.58 20.89 -15.64
C HIS A 342 21.10 19.47 -15.93
N LEU A 343 20.59 19.21 -17.13
CA LEU A 343 20.24 17.89 -17.61
C LEU A 343 21.45 17.29 -18.33
N TYR A 344 22.03 16.24 -17.76
CA TYR A 344 23.25 15.63 -18.27
C TYR A 344 22.98 14.21 -18.78
N GLU A 345 23.53 13.87 -19.94
CA GLU A 345 23.65 12.48 -20.38
C GLU A 345 24.85 11.84 -19.69
N VAL A 346 24.63 10.66 -19.12
CA VAL A 346 25.66 9.90 -18.40
C VAL A 346 26.39 9.01 -19.39
N SER A 347 27.73 9.08 -19.38
CA SER A 347 28.55 8.16 -20.16
C SER A 347 28.51 6.77 -19.51
N VAL A 348 27.67 5.89 -20.05
CA VAL A 348 27.49 4.52 -19.54
C VAL A 348 28.75 3.69 -19.78
N PRO A 349 29.38 3.13 -18.73
CA PRO A 349 30.52 2.22 -18.89
C PRO A 349 30.13 0.89 -19.53
N ASP A 350 31.07 0.24 -20.23
CA ASP A 350 30.84 -1.08 -20.86
C ASP A 350 30.64 -2.23 -19.85
N LYS A 351 31.01 -2.01 -18.57
CA LYS A 351 30.99 -3.04 -17.53
C LYS A 351 30.29 -2.53 -16.28
N VAL A 352 29.45 -3.39 -15.72
CA VAL A 352 28.85 -3.23 -14.39
C VAL A 352 29.95 -3.36 -13.33
N ASN A 353 30.00 -2.39 -12.41
CA ASN A 353 30.98 -2.33 -11.32
C ASN A 353 30.33 -2.02 -9.95
N GLY A 354 29.00 -1.98 -9.90
CA GLY A 354 28.21 -1.58 -8.75
C GLY A 354 28.41 -2.52 -7.57
N LYS A 355 28.56 -1.92 -6.39
CA LYS A 355 28.72 -2.61 -5.10
C LYS A 355 27.45 -2.60 -4.26
N ILE A 356 26.46 -1.80 -4.66
CA ILE A 356 25.19 -1.66 -3.98
C ILE A 356 24.25 -2.72 -4.53
N GLU A 357 23.78 -3.62 -3.68
CA GLU A 357 22.71 -4.55 -4.02
C GLU A 357 21.36 -3.97 -3.61
N MET A 358 20.32 -4.31 -4.37
CA MET A 358 18.96 -3.92 -4.02
C MET A 358 18.53 -4.68 -2.75
N PRO A 359 18.08 -3.99 -1.69
CA PRO A 359 17.68 -4.66 -0.45
C PRO A 359 16.42 -5.53 -0.68
N PRO A 360 16.21 -6.58 0.13
CA PRO A 360 14.97 -7.32 0.09
C PRO A 360 13.79 -6.40 0.46
N PRO A 361 12.58 -6.64 -0.09
CA PRO A 361 11.42 -5.76 0.15
C PRO A 361 11.00 -5.62 1.61
N VAL A 362 11.31 -6.64 2.42
CA VAL A 362 11.13 -6.69 3.87
C VAL A 362 12.30 -7.46 4.49
N SER A 363 12.55 -7.27 5.79
CA SER A 363 13.60 -8.00 6.53
C SER A 363 13.42 -9.52 6.47
N GLU A 364 14.54 -10.25 6.40
CA GLU A 364 14.57 -11.72 6.53
C GLU A 364 14.04 -12.23 7.88
N GLN A 365 14.03 -11.37 8.90
CA GLN A 365 13.46 -11.69 10.22
C GLN A 365 11.92 -11.63 10.23
N ALA A 366 11.29 -11.12 9.17
CA ALA A 366 9.84 -11.04 9.10
C ALA A 366 9.21 -12.44 9.00
N PRO A 367 7.97 -12.63 9.51
CA PRO A 367 7.25 -13.90 9.37
C PRO A 367 7.12 -14.34 7.91
N GLU A 368 7.03 -15.65 7.68
CA GLU A 368 7.02 -16.23 6.33
C GLU A 368 5.95 -15.62 5.41
N PHE A 369 4.72 -15.46 5.89
CA PHE A 369 3.65 -14.81 5.14
C PHE A 369 3.99 -13.35 4.77
N VAL A 370 4.66 -12.63 5.68
CA VAL A 370 5.10 -11.25 5.42
C VAL A 370 6.19 -11.23 4.35
N ARG A 371 7.16 -12.14 4.36
CA ARG A 371 8.22 -12.20 3.35
C ARG A 371 7.70 -12.63 1.98
N ASN A 372 7.01 -13.76 1.96
CA ASN A 372 6.70 -14.48 0.72
C ASN A 372 5.45 -13.94 0.01
N VAL A 373 4.51 -13.36 0.75
CA VAL A 373 3.26 -12.81 0.20
C VAL A 373 3.29 -11.28 0.23
N LEU A 374 3.33 -10.69 1.44
CA LEU A 374 3.24 -9.23 1.57
C LEU A 374 4.45 -8.51 0.97
N GLY A 375 5.66 -9.08 1.11
CA GLY A 375 6.89 -8.56 0.54
C GLY A 375 6.86 -8.52 -0.99
N ARG A 376 6.25 -9.51 -1.64
CA ARG A 376 6.03 -9.51 -3.09
C ARG A 376 5.07 -8.39 -3.50
N ILE A 377 3.99 -8.16 -2.74
CA ILE A 377 3.05 -7.06 -3.00
C ILE A 377 3.75 -5.70 -2.80
N ILE A 378 4.53 -5.52 -1.72
CA ILE A 378 5.30 -4.29 -1.45
C ILE A 378 6.28 -3.97 -2.60
N ALA A 379 6.89 -5.01 -3.19
CA ALA A 379 7.80 -4.88 -4.31
C ALA A 379 7.13 -4.63 -5.67
N GLY A 380 5.79 -4.61 -5.74
CA GLY A 380 5.04 -4.45 -6.98
C GLY A 380 4.82 -5.74 -7.77
N HIS A 381 5.06 -6.90 -7.16
CA HIS A 381 4.90 -8.24 -7.76
C HIS A 381 3.70 -9.00 -7.17
N GLY A 382 2.67 -8.28 -6.74
CA GLY A 382 1.45 -8.87 -6.18
C GLY A 382 0.65 -9.68 -7.20
N ASP A 383 0.71 -9.29 -8.48
CA ASP A 383 0.00 -9.97 -9.57
C ASP A 383 0.54 -11.37 -9.89
N ASP A 384 1.79 -11.67 -9.50
CA ASP A 384 2.46 -12.97 -9.69
C ASP A 384 2.00 -14.02 -8.66
N LEU A 385 1.38 -13.58 -7.57
CA LEU A 385 0.97 -14.45 -6.48
C LEU A 385 -0.20 -15.34 -6.92
N PRO A 386 -0.12 -16.66 -6.69
CA PRO A 386 -1.22 -17.57 -7.02
C PRO A 386 -2.37 -17.45 -6.02
N VAL A 387 -3.52 -18.02 -6.38
CA VAL A 387 -4.71 -18.05 -5.49
C VAL A 387 -4.39 -18.69 -4.14
N SER A 388 -3.57 -19.74 -4.11
CA SER A 388 -3.15 -20.43 -2.87
C SER A 388 -2.38 -19.55 -1.87
N ALA A 389 -1.84 -18.41 -2.31
CA ALA A 389 -1.10 -17.49 -1.44
C ALA A 389 -2.01 -16.69 -0.48
N PHE A 390 -3.32 -16.67 -0.75
CA PHE A 390 -4.27 -15.83 -0.03
C PHE A 390 -5.22 -16.65 0.86
N PRO A 391 -5.56 -16.13 2.05
CA PRO A 391 -6.58 -16.73 2.90
C PRO A 391 -7.97 -16.62 2.24
N ALA A 392 -8.76 -17.69 2.31
CA ALA A 392 -10.06 -17.77 1.64
C ALA A 392 -11.10 -16.76 2.16
N ASP A 393 -10.95 -16.31 3.41
CA ASP A 393 -11.84 -15.36 4.09
C ASP A 393 -11.31 -13.91 4.08
N GLY A 394 -10.10 -13.69 3.54
CA GLY A 394 -9.46 -12.38 3.55
C GLY A 394 -8.89 -11.95 4.90
N THR A 395 -8.66 -12.86 5.85
CA THR A 395 -8.07 -12.52 7.16
C THR A 395 -6.54 -12.39 7.09
N PHE A 396 -5.99 -11.20 7.38
CA PHE A 396 -4.55 -10.91 7.34
C PHE A 396 -3.92 -10.79 8.74
N PRO A 397 -2.61 -11.07 8.89
CA PRO A 397 -1.90 -10.88 10.15
C PRO A 397 -1.73 -9.40 10.51
N THR A 398 -1.66 -9.12 11.81
CA THR A 398 -1.35 -7.81 12.38
C THR A 398 0.16 -7.57 12.49
N GLY A 399 0.56 -6.33 12.75
CA GLY A 399 1.94 -5.93 13.06
C GLY A 399 2.85 -6.00 11.84
N THR A 400 2.31 -5.77 10.65
CA THR A 400 3.04 -5.93 9.39
C THR A 400 3.69 -4.64 8.89
N ALA A 401 3.18 -3.47 9.27
CA ALA A 401 3.75 -2.17 8.89
C ALA A 401 5.21 -1.96 9.37
N LYS A 402 5.58 -2.52 10.52
CA LYS A 402 6.94 -2.42 11.07
C LYS A 402 8.04 -3.00 10.17
N TRP A 403 7.67 -3.87 9.23
CA TRP A 403 8.59 -4.51 8.29
C TRP A 403 8.78 -3.72 6.99
N GLU A 404 7.96 -2.70 6.73
CA GLU A 404 7.97 -1.99 5.44
C GLU A 404 9.16 -1.02 5.31
N LYS A 405 9.54 -0.33 6.39
CA LYS A 405 10.68 0.62 6.45
C LYS A 405 10.78 1.53 5.22
N ARG A 406 9.71 2.29 4.98
CA ARG A 406 9.45 3.01 3.71
C ARG A 406 10.53 4.03 3.31
N ASN A 407 11.24 4.56 4.29
CA ASN A 407 12.31 5.53 4.18
C ASN A 407 11.99 6.77 3.32
N LEU A 408 11.02 7.57 3.76
CA LEU A 408 10.46 8.66 2.95
C LEU A 408 10.96 10.05 3.33
N ALA A 409 11.44 10.22 4.57
CA ALA A 409 11.76 11.52 5.11
C ALA A 409 13.13 12.02 4.62
N LEU A 410 13.17 13.23 4.07
CA LEU A 410 14.44 13.91 3.75
C LEU A 410 15.14 14.44 5.01
N GLU A 411 14.37 14.73 6.05
CA GLU A 411 14.85 15.18 7.36
C GLU A 411 14.15 14.40 8.47
N ILE A 412 14.87 14.10 9.56
CA ILE A 412 14.34 13.41 10.74
C ILE A 412 14.57 14.22 12.01
N PRO A 413 13.73 14.05 13.05
CA PRO A 413 13.92 14.72 14.32
C PRO A 413 15.11 14.13 15.09
N VAL A 414 16.00 14.99 15.59
CA VAL A 414 17.16 14.62 16.42
C VAL A 414 16.99 15.18 17.83
N TRP A 415 17.09 14.30 18.82
CA TRP A 415 16.90 14.62 20.24
C TRP A 415 18.17 15.21 20.89
N ASP A 416 17.97 16.26 21.68
CA ASP A 416 18.96 16.89 22.56
C ASP A 416 18.56 16.63 24.03
N PRO A 417 19.28 15.73 24.74
CA PRO A 417 18.94 15.35 26.11
C PRO A 417 19.15 16.46 27.14
N ASP A 418 20.07 17.40 26.89
CA ASP A 418 20.43 18.45 27.85
C ASP A 418 19.34 19.52 27.94
N VAL A 419 18.76 19.87 26.79
CA VAL A 419 17.64 20.83 26.69
C VAL A 419 16.31 20.19 27.06
N CYS A 420 16.15 18.87 26.87
CA CYS A 420 14.88 18.18 27.05
C CYS A 420 14.33 18.26 28.48
N ILE A 421 13.05 18.63 28.60
CA ILE A 421 12.33 18.67 29.88
C ILE A 421 11.51 17.40 30.16
N GLN A 422 11.61 16.37 29.31
CA GLN A 422 10.95 15.07 29.45
C GLN A 422 9.42 15.16 29.63
N CYS A 423 8.76 15.95 28.78
CA CYS A 423 7.32 16.19 28.86
C CYS A 423 6.45 15.19 28.06
N GLY A 424 7.05 14.39 27.17
CA GLY A 424 6.35 13.40 26.35
C GLY A 424 5.54 13.93 25.16
N LYS A 425 5.43 15.26 24.99
CA LYS A 425 4.56 15.86 23.95
C LYS A 425 4.94 15.45 22.53
N CYS A 426 6.23 15.32 22.21
CA CYS A 426 6.70 14.91 20.88
C CYS A 426 6.20 13.51 20.49
N ALA A 427 6.22 12.54 21.41
CA ALA A 427 5.71 11.19 21.19
C ALA A 427 4.17 11.15 21.17
N MET A 428 3.52 11.97 22.00
CA MET A 428 2.06 12.08 22.04
C MET A 428 1.48 12.48 20.68
N VAL A 429 2.03 13.54 20.08
CA VAL A 429 1.51 14.10 18.82
C VAL A 429 2.01 13.38 17.57
N CYS A 430 2.95 12.44 17.71
CA CYS A 430 3.53 11.75 16.57
C CYS A 430 2.45 10.89 15.88
N PRO A 431 2.08 11.18 14.62
CA PRO A 431 0.99 10.47 13.94
C PRO A 431 1.36 9.06 13.47
N HIS A 432 2.65 8.69 13.51
CA HIS A 432 3.13 7.40 13.01
C HIS A 432 3.82 6.55 14.08
N ALA A 433 3.80 6.97 15.35
CA ALA A 433 4.51 6.30 16.46
C ALA A 433 6.02 6.09 16.21
N VAL A 434 6.64 7.00 15.43
CA VAL A 434 8.07 6.97 15.07
C VAL A 434 8.95 7.62 16.13
N ILE A 435 8.37 8.30 17.11
CA ILE A 435 9.08 8.82 18.29
C ILE A 435 8.52 8.09 19.50
N ARG A 436 9.39 7.35 20.20
CA ARG A 436 9.02 6.59 21.40
C ARG A 436 9.91 6.95 22.57
N ILE A 437 9.38 6.68 23.76
CA ILE A 437 9.99 7.04 25.02
C ILE A 437 10.02 5.80 25.89
N LYS A 438 11.19 5.50 26.49
CA LYS A 438 11.31 4.47 27.52
C LYS A 438 11.95 5.04 28.78
N ALA A 439 11.50 4.51 29.91
CA ALA A 439 12.13 4.66 31.21
C ALA A 439 12.56 3.27 31.70
N TYR A 440 13.82 3.10 32.08
CA TYR A 440 14.42 1.77 32.32
C TYR A 440 15.63 1.84 33.25
N GLU A 441 16.01 0.71 33.84
CA GLU A 441 17.19 0.61 34.71
C GLU A 441 18.50 0.79 33.93
N GLU A 442 19.51 1.40 34.53
CA GLU A 442 20.80 1.70 33.88
C GLU A 442 21.52 0.45 33.33
N LYS A 443 21.32 -0.73 33.93
CA LYS A 443 21.89 -2.01 33.45
C LYS A 443 21.58 -2.32 31.98
N TYR A 444 20.47 -1.80 31.45
CA TYR A 444 20.12 -2.01 30.04
C TYR A 444 21.00 -1.21 29.08
N LEU A 445 21.90 -0.34 29.56
CA LEU A 445 22.83 0.45 28.73
C LEU A 445 24.20 -0.21 28.51
N GLU A 446 24.50 -1.37 29.13
CA GLU A 446 25.83 -2.01 29.05
C GLU A 446 26.31 -2.28 27.61
N HIS A 447 25.37 -2.48 26.68
CA HIS A 447 25.64 -2.74 25.26
C HIS A 447 25.01 -1.70 24.33
N ALA A 448 24.75 -0.50 24.83
CA ALA A 448 24.21 0.58 24.02
C ALA A 448 25.19 0.98 22.90
N PRO A 449 24.71 1.19 21.66
CA PRO A 449 25.55 1.78 20.60
C PRO A 449 26.18 3.10 21.05
N ALA A 450 27.36 3.43 20.53
CA ALA A 450 28.11 4.62 20.95
C ALA A 450 27.33 5.94 20.73
N THR A 451 26.39 5.95 19.77
CA THR A 451 25.55 7.10 19.43
C THR A 451 24.21 7.11 20.16
N PHE A 452 23.91 6.06 20.95
CA PHE A 452 22.65 5.93 21.68
C PHE A 452 22.59 6.94 22.83
N LYS A 453 21.56 7.79 22.82
CA LYS A 453 21.39 8.85 23.80
C LYS A 453 20.53 8.37 24.97
N ALA A 454 20.97 8.68 26.18
CA ALA A 454 20.20 8.49 27.41
C ALA A 454 20.49 9.62 28.41
N THR A 455 19.54 9.90 29.30
CA THR A 455 19.70 10.87 30.39
C THR A 455 18.95 10.38 31.63
N ASP A 456 19.23 10.94 32.81
CA ASP A 456 18.49 10.57 34.02
C ASP A 456 17.05 11.07 33.97
N ILE A 457 16.11 10.25 34.44
CA ILE A 457 14.72 10.66 34.51
C ILE A 457 14.53 11.78 35.56
N ARG A 458 13.77 12.80 35.19
CA ARG A 458 13.43 13.96 36.03
C ARG A 458 12.09 13.78 36.75
N ASP A 459 11.40 12.66 36.53
CA ASP A 459 10.20 12.30 37.29
C ASP A 459 10.60 11.77 38.67
N ARG A 460 9.96 12.29 39.72
CA ARG A 460 10.31 11.95 41.11
C ARG A 460 9.87 10.53 41.46
N ASP A 461 8.76 10.07 40.89
CA ASP A 461 8.18 8.75 41.20
C ASP A 461 9.00 7.62 40.57
N LEU A 462 9.86 7.93 39.60
CA LEU A 462 10.66 6.99 38.83
C LEU A 462 12.17 7.21 39.03
N LYS A 463 12.58 7.88 40.12
CA LYS A 463 13.97 8.24 40.39
C LYS A 463 14.89 7.01 40.32
N GLY A 464 16.03 7.16 39.64
CA GLY A 464 17.02 6.10 39.44
C GLY A 464 16.92 5.37 38.10
N LEU A 465 15.86 5.64 37.32
CA LEU A 465 15.77 5.17 35.94
C LEU A 465 16.44 6.13 34.94
N LYS A 466 16.86 5.58 33.82
CA LYS A 466 17.27 6.30 32.61
C LYS A 466 16.07 6.58 31.73
N TYR A 467 16.19 7.61 30.91
CA TYR A 467 15.18 8.11 30.00
C TYR A 467 15.79 8.30 28.61
N THR A 468 15.12 7.77 27.59
CA THR A 468 15.50 7.97 26.19
C THR A 468 14.27 8.34 25.35
N ILE A 469 14.45 9.31 24.45
CA ILE A 469 13.57 9.51 23.29
C ILE A 469 14.31 8.97 22.08
N GLN A 470 13.75 7.95 21.43
CA GLN A 470 14.34 7.35 20.23
C GLN A 470 13.42 7.53 19.03
N VAL A 471 14.03 7.71 17.86
CA VAL A 471 13.33 7.93 16.59
C VAL A 471 13.54 6.73 15.68
N ALA A 472 12.49 6.29 15.00
CA ALA A 472 12.54 5.30 13.92
C ALA A 472 12.83 6.03 12.60
N PRO A 473 14.08 6.06 12.10
CA PRO A 473 14.45 6.93 10.99
C PRO A 473 13.74 6.56 9.68
N GLU A 474 13.60 5.26 9.41
CA GLU A 474 13.06 4.73 8.16
C GLU A 474 11.52 4.72 8.11
N ASP A 475 10.86 4.94 9.24
CA ASP A 475 9.40 5.04 9.32
C ASP A 475 8.93 6.50 9.47
N CYS A 476 9.85 7.42 9.75
CA CYS A 476 9.55 8.84 9.87
C CYS A 476 9.05 9.40 8.53
N THR A 477 8.04 10.27 8.60
CA THR A 477 7.48 10.97 7.44
C THR A 477 7.95 12.43 7.33
N GLY A 478 8.83 12.88 8.23
CA GLY A 478 9.40 14.24 8.19
C GLY A 478 8.42 15.37 8.49
N CYS A 479 7.26 15.09 9.10
CA CYS A 479 6.18 16.09 9.26
C CYS A 479 6.48 17.28 10.20
N GLY A 480 7.57 17.24 10.99
CA GLY A 480 7.98 18.36 11.85
C GLY A 480 7.14 18.62 13.11
N ILE A 481 5.94 18.07 13.25
CA ILE A 481 4.99 18.37 14.36
C ILE A 481 5.62 18.17 15.75
N CYS A 482 6.47 17.15 15.90
CA CYS A 482 7.19 16.86 17.14
C CYS A 482 8.14 18.00 17.58
N VAL A 483 8.77 18.66 16.61
CA VAL A 483 9.64 19.83 16.81
C VAL A 483 8.79 21.06 17.09
N ASP A 484 7.69 21.24 16.36
CA ASP A 484 6.78 22.38 16.55
C ASP A 484 6.20 22.43 17.95
N VAL A 485 5.69 21.30 18.45
CA VAL A 485 5.08 21.19 19.79
C VAL A 485 6.09 21.27 20.93
N CYS A 486 7.39 21.09 20.64
CA CYS A 486 8.42 21.02 21.68
C CYS A 486 8.52 22.36 22.42
N PRO A 487 8.21 22.40 23.74
CA PRO A 487 8.18 23.66 24.49
C PRO A 487 9.57 24.07 24.98
N ALA A 488 10.56 23.16 24.95
CA ALA A 488 11.89 23.40 25.46
C ALA A 488 12.77 24.06 24.39
N ARG A 489 13.38 25.20 24.74
CA ARG A 489 14.31 25.94 23.88
C ARG A 489 15.71 25.90 24.47
N ASN A 490 16.71 25.79 23.61
CA ASN A 490 18.11 25.91 24.01
C ASN A 490 18.36 27.36 24.49
N LYS A 491 19.03 27.52 25.63
CA LYS A 491 19.29 28.83 26.24
C LYS A 491 20.38 29.61 25.52
N SER A 492 21.33 28.91 24.89
CA SER A 492 22.46 29.50 24.17
C SER A 492 22.11 29.83 22.72
N GLU A 493 21.29 29.01 22.05
CA GLU A 493 20.76 29.30 20.72
C GLU A 493 19.24 29.08 20.65
N THR A 494 18.47 30.16 20.73
CA THR A 494 17.01 30.13 20.89
C THR A 494 16.22 29.58 19.69
N ARG A 495 16.89 29.43 18.53
CA ARG A 495 16.35 28.73 17.35
C ARG A 495 16.27 27.22 17.57
N LEU A 496 17.18 26.66 18.36
CA LEU A 496 17.23 25.23 18.66
C LEU A 496 16.28 24.88 19.81
N LYS A 497 15.62 23.74 19.68
CA LYS A 497 14.75 23.13 20.68
C LYS A 497 15.38 21.83 21.21
N ALA A 498 14.71 21.15 22.14
CA ALA A 498 15.14 19.83 22.61
C ALA A 498 15.01 18.71 21.55
N ILE A 499 14.35 18.99 20.42
CA ILE A 499 14.26 18.09 19.28
C ILE A 499 14.20 18.96 18.02
N ASN A 500 14.98 18.65 16.99
CA ASN A 500 15.12 19.51 15.80
C ASN A 500 15.15 18.66 14.52
N MET A 501 14.63 19.17 13.41
CA MET A 501 14.74 18.50 12.11
C MET A 501 16.16 18.68 11.56
N LEU A 502 16.78 17.58 11.12
CA LEU A 502 18.08 17.58 10.44
C LEU A 502 18.04 16.64 9.24
N PRO A 503 18.88 16.87 8.21
CA PRO A 503 19.01 15.98 7.05
C PRO A 503 19.16 14.52 7.47
N GLN A 504 18.39 13.63 6.84
CA GLN A 504 18.36 12.22 7.22
C GLN A 504 19.70 11.53 6.92
N PRO A 505 20.35 11.66 5.75
CA PRO A 505 21.75 11.28 5.61
C PRO A 505 22.68 12.29 6.33
N PRO A 506 23.68 11.84 7.11
CA PRO A 506 24.14 10.46 7.34
C PRO A 506 23.56 9.79 8.61
N LEU A 507 22.47 10.33 9.17
CA LEU A 507 21.86 9.86 10.42
C LEU A 507 21.10 8.53 10.30
N ARG A 508 20.62 8.15 9.10
CA ARG A 508 19.76 6.97 8.88
C ARG A 508 20.36 5.70 9.50
N GLU A 509 21.61 5.41 9.19
CA GLU A 509 22.28 4.16 9.56
C GLU A 509 22.47 4.04 11.07
N GLN A 510 23.03 5.08 11.71
CA GLN A 510 23.24 5.08 13.16
C GLN A 510 21.91 5.06 13.92
N GLU A 511 20.89 5.78 13.46
CA GLU A 511 19.61 5.83 14.16
C GLU A 511 18.81 4.55 13.96
N ARG A 512 19.07 3.79 12.89
CA ARG A 512 18.52 2.44 12.70
C ARG A 512 19.07 1.49 13.75
N GLU A 513 20.38 1.51 14.00
CA GLU A 513 21.01 0.71 15.06
C GLU A 513 20.50 1.10 16.46
N ASN A 514 20.40 2.41 16.72
CA ASN A 514 19.83 2.92 17.97
C ASN A 514 18.36 2.52 18.15
N TRP A 515 17.57 2.53 17.08
CA TRP A 515 16.17 2.10 17.10
C TRP A 515 16.04 0.61 17.43
N GLU A 516 16.83 -0.25 16.78
CA GLU A 516 16.83 -1.70 17.07
C GLU A 516 17.26 -1.98 18.52
N PHE A 517 18.28 -1.29 19.02
CA PHE A 517 18.66 -1.38 20.42
C PHE A 517 17.53 -0.94 21.36
N PHE A 518 16.89 0.20 21.07
CA PHE A 518 15.76 0.73 21.84
C PHE A 518 14.58 -0.24 21.90
N LEU A 519 14.27 -0.94 20.80
CA LEU A 519 13.18 -1.92 20.77
C LEU A 519 13.45 -3.10 21.72
N ASN A 520 14.71 -3.45 21.98
CA ASN A 520 15.10 -4.54 22.87
C ASN A 520 14.99 -4.19 24.36
N ILE A 521 15.13 -2.91 24.74
CA ILE A 521 14.91 -2.44 26.11
C ILE A 521 13.47 -2.79 26.55
N PRO A 522 13.23 -3.36 27.74
CA PRO A 522 11.88 -3.70 28.19
C PRO A 522 10.99 -2.47 28.37
N GLU A 523 9.69 -2.66 28.16
CA GLU A 523 8.69 -1.64 28.47
C GLU A 523 8.54 -1.47 29.98
N LEU A 524 8.22 -0.25 30.43
CA LEU A 524 7.90 0.00 31.84
C LEU A 524 6.60 -0.73 32.21
N ASP A 525 6.58 -1.34 33.40
CA ASP A 525 5.39 -2.02 33.92
C ASP A 525 4.17 -1.09 33.92
N ARG A 526 3.11 -1.48 33.20
CA ARG A 526 1.89 -0.69 33.03
C ARG A 526 1.24 -0.29 34.36
N ARG A 527 1.43 -1.09 35.41
CA ARG A 527 0.90 -0.83 36.77
C ARG A 527 1.59 0.34 37.47
N GLN A 528 2.79 0.71 37.01
CA GLN A 528 3.59 1.82 37.54
C GLN A 528 3.36 3.13 36.78
N ILE A 529 2.56 3.11 35.72
CA ILE A 529 2.35 4.26 34.83
C ILE A 529 1.12 5.07 35.25
N LYS A 530 1.32 6.35 35.55
CA LYS A 530 0.21 7.30 35.77
C LYS A 530 -0.38 7.79 34.44
N VAL A 531 -1.38 7.05 33.94
CA VAL A 531 -2.05 7.30 32.66
C VAL A 531 -2.73 8.68 32.53
N THR A 532 -3.02 9.35 33.65
CA THR A 532 -3.61 10.70 33.66
C THR A 532 -2.62 11.82 33.36
N THR A 533 -1.34 11.51 33.18
CA THR A 533 -0.30 12.50 32.89
C THR A 533 0.41 12.16 31.58
N ILE A 534 0.50 13.11 30.65
CA ILE A 534 1.13 12.90 29.33
C ILE A 534 2.56 12.35 29.46
N ARG A 535 3.34 12.90 30.40
CA ARG A 535 4.75 12.56 30.56
C ARG A 535 4.99 11.09 30.90
N GLN A 536 4.07 10.45 31.63
CA GLN A 536 4.17 9.03 31.99
C GLN A 536 3.35 8.16 31.05
N GLN A 537 2.18 8.62 30.61
CA GLN A 537 1.32 7.86 29.71
C GLN A 537 2.04 7.49 28.40
N GLN A 538 2.93 8.37 27.90
CA GLN A 538 3.72 8.10 26.70
C GLN A 538 4.86 7.07 26.89
N PHE A 539 5.04 6.48 28.07
CA PHE A 539 5.87 5.28 28.27
C PHE A 539 5.17 3.99 27.81
N GLN A 540 3.84 3.98 27.68
CA GLN A 540 3.12 2.80 27.20
C GLN A 540 3.43 2.55 25.72
N GLU A 541 3.70 1.29 25.39
CA GLU A 541 3.91 0.84 24.01
C GLU A 541 2.70 1.19 23.12
N PRO A 542 2.90 1.88 21.99
CA PRO A 542 1.84 2.09 21.02
C PRO A 542 1.57 0.82 20.22
N LEU A 543 0.29 0.41 20.14
CA LEU A 543 -0.13 -0.77 19.35
C LEU A 543 -0.79 -0.37 18.01
N PHE A 544 -0.53 0.86 17.58
CA PHE A 544 -0.83 1.41 16.27
C PHE A 544 0.37 2.21 15.78
N GLU A 545 1.14 1.65 14.85
CA GLU A 545 2.45 2.17 14.45
C GLU A 545 2.64 2.17 12.94
N PHE A 546 3.34 3.18 12.41
CA PHE A 546 3.80 3.22 11.01
C PHE A 546 2.69 3.13 9.94
N SER A 547 1.54 3.74 10.21
CA SER A 547 0.39 3.69 9.29
C SER A 547 0.64 4.37 7.95
N GLY A 548 -0.16 4.01 6.95
CA GLY A 548 -0.17 4.64 5.62
C GLY A 548 -0.78 6.05 5.58
N ALA A 549 -0.99 6.69 6.74
CA ALA A 549 -1.60 8.01 6.83
C ALA A 549 -0.65 9.12 6.34
N CYS A 550 -1.22 10.29 6.02
CA CYS A 550 -0.46 11.46 5.59
C CYS A 550 0.61 11.89 6.61
N ALA A 551 1.69 12.52 6.13
CA ALA A 551 2.62 13.24 6.99
C ALA A 551 1.83 14.30 7.79
N GLY A 552 1.85 14.21 9.12
CA GLY A 552 1.09 15.12 9.98
C GLY A 552 -0.41 14.85 10.09
N CYS A 553 -0.86 13.61 9.86
CA CYS A 553 -2.28 13.24 9.99
C CYS A 553 -2.85 13.61 11.38
N GLY A 554 -4.02 14.24 11.40
CA GLY A 554 -4.71 14.64 12.63
C GLY A 554 -5.48 13.53 13.34
N GLU A 555 -5.70 12.37 12.71
CA GLU A 555 -6.53 11.29 13.27
C GLU A 555 -5.70 10.27 14.08
N THR A 556 -4.56 9.84 13.54
CA THR A 556 -3.80 8.70 14.08
C THR A 556 -3.18 8.92 15.47
N PRO A 557 -2.83 10.14 15.94
CA PRO A 557 -2.41 10.33 17.33
C PRO A 557 -3.48 9.89 18.35
N TYR A 558 -4.76 10.06 18.02
CA TYR A 558 -5.87 9.63 18.88
C TYR A 558 -5.99 8.10 18.92
N ILE A 559 -5.89 7.44 17.76
CA ILE A 559 -5.90 5.98 17.69
C ILE A 559 -4.68 5.39 18.41
N LYS A 560 -3.48 5.94 18.17
CA LYS A 560 -2.26 5.56 18.89
C LYS A 560 -2.47 5.64 20.40
N LEU A 561 -2.98 6.77 20.91
CA LEU A 561 -3.29 6.94 22.33
C LEU A 561 -4.28 5.89 22.85
N MET A 562 -5.37 5.65 22.12
CA MET A 562 -6.36 4.62 22.46
C MET A 562 -5.70 3.25 22.59
N THR A 563 -4.82 2.89 21.66
CA THR A 563 -4.12 1.60 21.70
C THR A 563 -3.11 1.49 22.83
N GLN A 564 -2.46 2.57 23.24
CA GLN A 564 -1.57 2.59 24.40
C GLN A 564 -2.36 2.28 25.68
N LEU A 565 -3.56 2.84 25.81
CA LEU A 565 -4.43 2.69 26.99
C LEU A 565 -5.17 1.36 27.04
N PHE A 566 -5.70 0.87 25.90
CA PHE A 566 -6.64 -0.25 25.88
C PHE A 566 -6.31 -1.34 24.86
N GLY A 567 -5.23 -1.18 24.09
CA GLY A 567 -4.98 -1.97 22.89
C GLY A 567 -4.77 -3.46 23.17
N ASP A 568 -4.24 -3.83 24.32
CA ASP A 568 -4.03 -5.23 24.74
C ASP A 568 -5.33 -6.02 25.00
N ARG A 569 -6.49 -5.36 24.90
CA ARG A 569 -7.84 -5.92 25.08
C ARG A 569 -8.90 -5.21 24.21
N ALA A 570 -8.46 -4.50 23.17
CA ALA A 570 -9.35 -3.75 22.29
C ALA A 570 -9.91 -4.64 21.17
N VAL A 571 -11.18 -4.39 20.82
CA VAL A 571 -11.84 -4.93 19.62
C VAL A 571 -12.40 -3.74 18.85
N VAL A 572 -12.00 -3.58 17.61
CA VAL A 572 -12.23 -2.38 16.81
C VAL A 572 -13.15 -2.70 15.63
N ALA A 573 -14.32 -2.08 15.61
CA ALA A 573 -15.16 -1.93 14.44
C ALA A 573 -14.82 -0.59 13.78
N ASN A 574 -14.38 -0.61 12.53
CA ASN A 574 -13.93 0.58 11.82
C ASN A 574 -14.79 0.85 10.59
N ALA A 575 -15.38 2.05 10.49
CA ALA A 575 -16.15 2.48 9.33
C ALA A 575 -15.21 2.69 8.13
N THR A 576 -15.74 2.51 6.92
CA THR A 576 -14.98 2.82 5.71
C THR A 576 -14.66 4.31 5.63
N GLY A 577 -13.39 4.66 5.41
CA GLY A 577 -12.95 6.07 5.38
C GLY A 577 -11.44 6.17 5.56
N CYS A 578 -10.93 7.35 5.92
CA CYS A 578 -9.49 7.54 6.16
C CYS A 578 -8.93 6.48 7.11
N SER A 579 -9.64 6.22 8.21
CA SER A 579 -9.26 5.28 9.26
C SER A 579 -9.18 3.84 8.82
N SER A 580 -10.09 3.37 7.95
CA SER A 580 -9.95 2.03 7.37
C SER A 580 -8.83 1.95 6.34
N ILE A 581 -8.59 3.02 5.57
CA ILE A 581 -7.50 3.05 4.58
C ILE A 581 -6.14 3.02 5.25
N TYR A 582 -5.81 3.94 6.16
CA TYR A 582 -4.50 3.87 6.81
C TYR A 582 -4.40 2.76 7.86
N GLY A 583 -5.53 2.21 8.33
CA GLY A 583 -5.61 1.17 9.36
C GLY A 583 -5.61 -0.27 8.81
N GLY A 584 -6.09 -0.49 7.59
CA GLY A 584 -6.31 -1.84 7.05
C GLY A 584 -6.03 -1.99 5.56
N ASN A 585 -5.39 -1.03 4.90
CA ASN A 585 -5.02 -1.16 3.49
C ASN A 585 -3.81 -2.07 3.31
N LEU A 586 -4.05 -3.23 2.70
CA LEU A 586 -3.03 -4.21 2.34
C LEU A 586 -1.96 -3.59 1.40
N PRO A 587 -0.71 -4.06 1.46
CA PRO A 587 -0.24 -5.29 2.11
C PRO A 587 0.10 -5.16 3.60
N THR A 588 0.08 -3.97 4.20
CA THR A 588 0.58 -3.75 5.56
C THR A 588 -0.44 -3.07 6.46
N THR A 589 -0.54 -3.50 7.71
CA THR A 589 -1.40 -2.85 8.71
C THR A 589 -0.59 -2.31 9.90
N PRO A 590 -0.95 -1.12 10.44
CA PRO A 590 -0.34 -0.53 11.63
C PRO A 590 -0.80 -1.15 12.95
N TRP A 591 -1.91 -1.89 12.98
CA TRP A 591 -2.38 -2.56 14.20
C TRP A 591 -1.37 -3.62 14.57
N THR A 592 -0.80 -3.59 15.78
CA THR A 592 0.23 -4.53 16.22
C THR A 592 -0.13 -5.12 17.59
N ALA A 593 0.73 -6.00 18.11
CA ALA A 593 0.58 -6.63 19.40
C ALA A 593 1.79 -6.34 20.28
N ASN A 594 1.56 -6.31 21.59
CA ASN A 594 2.62 -6.18 22.57
C ASN A 594 3.49 -7.45 22.62
N ARG A 595 4.53 -7.46 23.46
CA ARG A 595 5.43 -8.62 23.66
C ARG A 595 4.73 -9.90 24.13
N GLU A 596 3.52 -9.80 24.68
CA GLU A 596 2.70 -10.95 25.12
C GLU A 596 1.79 -11.48 24.00
N GLY A 597 1.87 -10.92 22.79
CA GLY A 597 1.03 -11.27 21.65
C GLY A 597 -0.39 -10.70 21.73
N ARG A 598 -0.63 -9.71 22.60
CA ARG A 598 -1.95 -9.08 22.80
C ARG A 598 -2.00 -7.73 22.10
N GLY A 599 -3.02 -7.53 21.28
CA GLY A 599 -3.24 -6.29 20.55
C GLY A 599 -4.67 -6.14 20.06
N PRO A 600 -5.00 -5.00 19.42
CA PRO A 600 -6.34 -4.75 18.92
C PRO A 600 -6.74 -5.79 17.86
N ALA A 601 -7.89 -6.43 18.04
CA ALA A 601 -8.57 -7.12 16.95
C ALA A 601 -9.31 -6.08 16.11
N TRP A 602 -9.07 -6.01 14.80
CA TRP A 602 -9.62 -4.96 13.94
C TRP A 602 -10.42 -5.56 12.78
N SER A 603 -11.55 -4.94 12.45
CA SER A 603 -12.33 -5.28 11.27
C SER A 603 -13.04 -4.04 10.71
N ASN A 604 -13.17 -4.00 9.38
CA ASN A 604 -13.99 -3.03 8.65
C ASN A 604 -15.11 -3.80 7.94
N SER A 605 -16.36 -3.48 8.25
CA SER A 605 -17.54 -4.02 7.54
C SER A 605 -17.83 -3.13 6.33
N LEU A 606 -18.76 -2.19 6.43
CA LEU A 606 -19.09 -1.24 5.37
C LEU A 606 -18.93 0.21 5.86
N PHE A 607 -19.38 1.16 5.05
CA PHE A 607 -19.34 2.57 5.41
C PHE A 607 -20.51 2.93 6.34
N GLU A 608 -21.67 2.38 6.04
CA GLU A 608 -22.98 2.70 6.62
C GLU A 608 -23.28 1.99 7.94
N ASP A 609 -22.73 0.79 8.18
CA ASP A 609 -23.19 -0.14 9.23
C ASP A 609 -22.29 -0.25 10.47
N ASN A 610 -21.31 0.65 10.59
CA ASN A 610 -20.21 0.44 11.53
C ASN A 610 -20.65 0.48 13.00
N ALA A 611 -21.71 1.21 13.35
CA ALA A 611 -22.24 1.25 14.70
C ALA A 611 -22.88 -0.09 15.08
N GLU A 612 -23.70 -0.63 14.21
CA GLU A 612 -24.41 -1.90 14.35
C GLU A 612 -23.43 -3.06 14.29
N PHE A 613 -22.37 -2.96 13.47
CA PHE A 613 -21.29 -3.92 13.43
C PHE A 613 -20.55 -4.00 14.77
N GLY A 614 -20.18 -2.85 15.34
CA GLY A 614 -19.58 -2.76 16.67
C GLY A 614 -20.52 -3.23 17.79
N LEU A 615 -21.81 -2.93 17.69
CA LEU A 615 -22.84 -3.44 18.60
C LEU A 615 -22.92 -4.97 18.53
N GLY A 616 -22.88 -5.56 17.33
CA GLY A 616 -22.83 -7.01 17.14
C GLY A 616 -21.61 -7.64 17.83
N MET A 617 -20.43 -7.03 17.69
CA MET A 617 -19.24 -7.47 18.44
C MET A 617 -19.45 -7.40 19.95
N ARG A 618 -20.06 -6.32 20.45
CA ARG A 618 -20.35 -6.16 21.89
C ARG A 618 -21.30 -7.24 22.40
N LEU A 619 -22.40 -7.49 21.69
CA LEU A 619 -23.39 -8.51 22.04
C LEU A 619 -22.74 -9.91 22.06
N ALA A 620 -21.89 -10.22 21.07
CA ALA A 620 -21.18 -11.49 21.01
C ALA A 620 -20.23 -11.68 22.21
N ILE A 621 -19.44 -10.66 22.55
CA ILE A 621 -18.51 -10.69 23.70
C ILE A 621 -19.27 -10.87 25.02
N ASP A 622 -20.40 -10.19 25.20
CA ASP A 622 -21.22 -10.34 26.39
C ASP A 622 -21.79 -11.74 26.52
N LYS A 623 -22.33 -12.28 25.42
CA LYS A 623 -22.84 -13.64 25.41
C LYS A 623 -21.75 -14.68 25.68
N GLN A 624 -20.57 -14.51 25.10
CA GLN A 624 -19.42 -15.37 25.37
C GLN A 624 -18.99 -15.31 26.85
N ARG A 625 -19.02 -14.12 27.46
CA ARG A 625 -18.73 -13.95 28.88
C ARG A 625 -19.76 -14.63 29.77
N GLU A 626 -21.05 -14.48 29.47
CA GLU A 626 -22.12 -15.20 30.17
C GLU A 626 -21.90 -16.71 30.13
N ILE A 627 -21.63 -17.25 28.93
CA ILE A 627 -21.31 -18.66 28.73
C ILE A 627 -20.08 -19.06 29.56
N ALA A 628 -19.02 -18.26 29.55
CA ALA A 628 -17.80 -18.53 30.32
C ALA A 628 -18.09 -18.58 31.83
N CYS A 629 -18.89 -17.65 32.35
CA CYS A 629 -19.30 -17.62 33.76
C CYS A 629 -20.14 -18.85 34.15
N GLU A 630 -21.12 -19.23 33.34
CA GLU A 630 -21.96 -20.42 33.57
C GLU A 630 -21.13 -21.70 33.55
N LEU A 631 -20.25 -21.85 32.57
CA LEU A 631 -19.38 -23.03 32.45
C LEU A 631 -18.37 -23.10 33.59
N LEU A 632 -17.79 -21.97 34.00
CA LEU A 632 -16.91 -21.91 35.16
C LEU A 632 -17.65 -22.29 36.45
N GLY A 633 -18.90 -21.85 36.61
CA GLY A 633 -19.74 -22.27 37.74
C GLY A 633 -19.97 -23.78 37.78
N LYS A 634 -20.22 -24.41 36.62
CA LYS A 634 -20.38 -25.88 36.51
C LYS A 634 -19.10 -26.66 36.80
N LEU A 635 -17.94 -26.06 36.54
CA LEU A 635 -16.62 -26.67 36.72
C LEU A 635 -15.91 -26.18 37.99
N ALA A 636 -16.60 -25.44 38.87
CA ALA A 636 -15.99 -24.79 40.03
C ALA A 636 -15.31 -25.79 40.98
N SER A 637 -15.95 -26.93 41.24
CA SER A 637 -15.39 -28.00 42.08
C SER A 637 -14.17 -28.67 41.45
N ASP A 638 -14.08 -28.68 40.12
CA ASP A 638 -12.96 -29.28 39.37
C ASP A 638 -11.73 -28.38 39.33
N VAL A 639 -11.93 -27.08 39.11
CA VAL A 639 -10.83 -26.10 39.02
C VAL A 639 -10.48 -25.49 40.38
N GLY A 640 -11.35 -25.69 41.38
CA GLY A 640 -11.24 -25.17 42.73
C GLY A 640 -12.15 -23.97 42.98
N GLU A 641 -13.06 -24.12 43.93
CA GLU A 641 -14.12 -23.16 44.29
C GLU A 641 -13.61 -21.74 44.54
N ARG A 642 -12.45 -21.62 45.20
CA ARG A 642 -11.83 -20.31 45.47
C ARG A 642 -11.45 -19.59 44.19
N LEU A 643 -10.78 -20.29 43.26
CA LEU A 643 -10.34 -19.69 41.99
C LEU A 643 -11.54 -19.29 41.13
N ALA A 644 -12.56 -20.15 41.06
CA ALA A 644 -13.79 -19.84 40.33
C ALA A 644 -14.47 -18.58 40.90
N ARG A 645 -14.63 -18.50 42.23
CA ARG A 645 -15.20 -17.34 42.90
C ARG A 645 -14.41 -16.06 42.66
N GLU A 646 -13.08 -16.11 42.79
CA GLU A 646 -12.21 -14.97 42.56
C GLU A 646 -12.30 -14.45 41.12
N ILE A 647 -12.41 -15.34 40.12
CA ILE A 647 -12.58 -14.94 38.72
C ILE A 647 -13.95 -14.31 38.46
N LEU A 648 -15.02 -14.90 39.01
CA LEU A 648 -16.40 -14.46 38.77
C LEU A 648 -16.71 -13.10 39.42
N HIS A 649 -16.06 -12.75 40.52
CA HIS A 649 -16.30 -11.53 41.27
C HIS A 649 -15.18 -10.48 41.19
N ALA A 650 -14.17 -10.69 40.34
CA ALA A 650 -13.07 -9.74 40.16
C ALA A 650 -13.55 -8.39 39.60
N GLU A 651 -13.19 -7.31 40.28
CA GLU A 651 -13.22 -5.96 39.71
C GLU A 651 -12.18 -5.85 38.59
N GLN A 652 -12.47 -5.00 37.59
CA GLN A 652 -11.66 -4.78 36.39
C GLN A 652 -11.75 -3.31 35.96
N LYS A 653 -11.38 -2.39 36.87
CA LYS A 653 -11.48 -0.92 36.65
C LYS A 653 -10.18 -0.30 36.14
N ASP A 654 -9.02 -0.89 36.44
CA ASP A 654 -7.71 -0.34 36.07
C ASP A 654 -6.72 -1.43 35.59
N GLU A 655 -5.48 -1.04 35.32
CA GLU A 655 -4.42 -1.93 34.83
C GLU A 655 -4.05 -3.02 35.84
N ALA A 656 -4.07 -2.73 37.14
CA ALA A 656 -3.71 -3.71 38.16
C ALA A 656 -4.77 -4.81 38.26
N ASP A 657 -6.04 -4.43 38.29
CA ASP A 657 -7.15 -5.38 38.28
C ASP A 657 -7.15 -6.29 37.04
N ILE A 658 -6.93 -5.69 35.86
CA ILE A 658 -6.87 -6.44 34.58
C ILE A 658 -5.69 -7.41 34.59
N PHE A 659 -4.52 -6.99 35.10
CA PHE A 659 -3.35 -7.84 35.24
C PHE A 659 -3.64 -9.03 36.17
N GLU A 660 -4.20 -8.79 37.35
CA GLU A 660 -4.56 -9.87 38.29
C GLU A 660 -5.60 -10.81 37.70
N GLN A 661 -6.62 -10.29 37.01
CA GLN A 661 -7.63 -11.13 36.38
C GLN A 661 -7.02 -12.02 35.29
N ARG A 662 -6.06 -11.51 34.52
CA ARG A 662 -5.31 -12.33 33.55
C ARG A 662 -4.58 -13.47 34.23
N GLN A 663 -3.89 -13.21 35.35
CA GLN A 663 -3.22 -14.28 36.10
C GLN A 663 -4.20 -15.35 36.58
N ARG A 664 -5.39 -14.95 37.06
CA ARG A 664 -6.45 -15.89 37.47
C ARG A 664 -6.96 -16.72 36.27
N VAL A 665 -7.18 -16.09 35.12
CA VAL A 665 -7.64 -16.76 33.89
C VAL A 665 -6.57 -17.70 33.32
N ASP A 666 -5.29 -17.33 33.36
CA ASP A 666 -4.18 -18.19 32.94
C ASP A 666 -4.08 -19.42 33.85
N ALA A 667 -4.21 -19.25 35.18
CA ALA A 667 -4.27 -20.35 36.12
C ALA A 667 -5.48 -21.27 35.88
N LEU A 668 -6.65 -20.70 35.55
CA LEU A 668 -7.83 -21.45 35.16
C LEU A 668 -7.56 -22.31 33.91
N LYS A 669 -7.01 -21.72 32.85
CA LYS A 669 -6.70 -22.43 31.60
C LYS A 669 -5.70 -23.57 31.82
N GLN A 670 -4.68 -23.34 32.64
CA GLN A 670 -3.71 -24.39 33.01
C GLN A 670 -4.39 -25.56 33.72
N LYS A 671 -5.26 -25.28 34.72
CA LYS A 671 -6.01 -26.32 35.41
C LYS A 671 -6.93 -27.10 34.48
N LEU A 672 -7.71 -26.40 33.65
CA LEU A 672 -8.63 -27.03 32.70
C LEU A 672 -7.91 -28.00 31.74
N ARG A 673 -6.72 -27.64 31.24
CA ARG A 673 -5.90 -28.52 30.38
C ARG A 673 -5.32 -29.72 31.14
N GLY A 674 -5.13 -29.61 32.45
CA GLY A 674 -4.65 -30.69 33.30
C GLY A 674 -5.72 -31.66 33.80
N LEU A 675 -7.01 -31.33 33.63
CA LEU A 675 -8.11 -32.19 34.07
C LEU A 675 -8.21 -33.45 33.20
N LYS A 676 -8.43 -34.59 33.85
CA LYS A 676 -8.84 -35.83 33.18
C LYS A 676 -10.37 -35.91 33.21
N PRO A 677 -11.07 -35.78 32.07
CA PRO A 677 -12.53 -35.77 32.06
C PRO A 677 -13.07 -37.14 32.45
N ALA A 678 -14.09 -37.16 33.29
CA ALA A 678 -14.78 -38.40 33.67
C ALA A 678 -15.59 -39.00 32.50
N ASP A 679 -16.06 -38.16 31.58
CA ASP A 679 -16.85 -38.55 30.40
C ASP A 679 -16.73 -37.53 29.25
N ALA A 680 -17.34 -37.86 28.11
CA ALA A 680 -17.35 -37.01 26.92
C ALA A 680 -18.12 -35.69 27.10
N GLY A 681 -19.14 -35.65 27.96
CA GLY A 681 -19.89 -34.43 28.28
C GLY A 681 -19.02 -33.43 29.02
N LYS A 682 -18.28 -33.89 30.03
CA LYS A 682 -17.32 -33.07 30.78
C LYS A 682 -16.17 -32.58 29.92
N GLN A 683 -15.67 -33.42 29.01
CA GLN A 683 -14.67 -32.99 28.01
C GLN A 683 -15.22 -31.84 27.15
N ARG A 684 -16.48 -31.92 26.69
CA ARG A 684 -17.10 -30.83 25.91
C ARG A 684 -17.20 -29.55 26.74
N LEU A 685 -17.61 -29.62 28.01
CA LEU A 685 -17.66 -28.44 28.89
C LEU A 685 -16.28 -27.77 29.06
N ILE A 686 -15.23 -28.57 29.26
CA ILE A 686 -13.86 -28.08 29.38
C ILE A 686 -13.43 -27.38 28.07
N GLN A 687 -13.68 -27.99 26.92
CA GLN A 687 -13.33 -27.39 25.62
C GLN A 687 -14.12 -26.12 25.33
N SER A 688 -15.42 -26.11 25.65
CA SER A 688 -16.26 -24.92 25.52
C SER A 688 -15.79 -23.79 26.44
N LEU A 689 -15.40 -24.07 27.69
CA LEU A 689 -14.88 -23.03 28.57
C LEU A 689 -13.53 -22.51 28.07
N LEU A 690 -12.63 -23.40 27.60
CA LEU A 690 -11.34 -23.00 27.05
C LEU A 690 -11.48 -22.06 25.84
N SER A 691 -12.49 -22.25 24.98
CA SER A 691 -12.68 -21.41 23.79
C SER A 691 -13.20 -20.01 24.11
N VAL A 692 -13.87 -19.80 25.25
CA VAL A 692 -14.40 -18.48 25.65
C VAL A 692 -13.75 -17.88 26.89
N ALA A 693 -12.82 -18.58 27.55
CA ALA A 693 -12.21 -18.16 28.82
C ALA A 693 -11.55 -16.76 28.76
N ASP A 694 -11.03 -16.35 27.60
CA ASP A 694 -10.44 -15.02 27.43
C ASP A 694 -11.43 -13.86 27.59
N THR A 695 -12.74 -14.12 27.52
CA THR A 695 -13.80 -13.11 27.73
C THR A 695 -14.08 -12.84 29.22
N LEU A 696 -13.52 -13.66 30.13
CA LEU A 696 -13.52 -13.38 31.56
C LEU A 696 -12.67 -12.14 31.89
N VAL A 697 -11.69 -11.82 31.03
CA VAL A 697 -11.00 -10.53 31.01
C VAL A 697 -11.79 -9.53 30.17
N LYS A 698 -12.12 -8.39 30.76
CA LYS A 698 -12.96 -7.34 30.17
C LYS A 698 -12.37 -6.79 28.87
N LYS A 699 -13.09 -6.94 27.76
CA LYS A 699 -12.73 -6.35 26.46
C LYS A 699 -13.21 -4.89 26.35
N SER A 700 -12.53 -4.12 25.51
CA SER A 700 -12.90 -2.75 25.17
C SER A 700 -13.33 -2.69 23.70
N VAL A 701 -14.64 -2.57 23.45
CA VAL A 701 -15.15 -2.42 22.07
C VAL A 701 -15.06 -0.95 21.66
N TRP A 702 -14.41 -0.68 20.54
CA TRP A 702 -14.22 0.65 19.97
C TRP A 702 -14.86 0.70 18.59
N ILE A 703 -15.69 1.71 18.36
CA ILE A 703 -16.32 1.98 17.07
C ILE A 703 -15.67 3.25 16.52
N ILE A 704 -14.82 3.09 15.51
CA ILE A 704 -14.00 4.18 14.94
C ILE A 704 -14.53 4.54 13.57
N GLY A 705 -14.76 5.82 13.31
CA GLY A 705 -15.09 6.31 11.98
C GLY A 705 -14.94 7.82 11.88
N GLY A 706 -14.96 8.33 10.65
CA GLY A 706 -14.90 9.76 10.37
C GLY A 706 -16.27 10.44 10.53
N ASP A 707 -16.29 11.76 10.36
CA ASP A 707 -17.49 12.59 10.42
C ASP A 707 -18.54 12.18 9.38
N GLY A 708 -18.17 11.96 8.12
CA GLY A 708 -19.13 11.53 7.09
C GLY A 708 -19.82 10.18 7.36
N TRP A 709 -19.21 9.29 8.16
CA TRP A 709 -19.94 8.12 8.68
C TRP A 709 -20.91 8.55 9.78
N ALA A 710 -20.38 9.20 10.82
CA ALA A 710 -21.12 9.45 12.05
C ALA A 710 -22.26 10.47 11.90
N TYR A 711 -22.17 11.39 10.94
CA TYR A 711 -23.14 12.47 10.75
C TYR A 711 -24.05 12.28 9.54
N ASP A 712 -23.67 11.42 8.58
CA ASP A 712 -24.43 11.21 7.35
C ASP A 712 -24.87 9.74 7.20
N ILE A 713 -24.05 8.90 6.57
CA ILE A 713 -24.51 7.60 6.03
C ILE A 713 -24.78 6.54 7.11
N GLY A 714 -24.12 6.62 8.27
CA GLY A 714 -24.30 5.70 9.39
C GLY A 714 -24.74 6.40 10.68
N PHE A 715 -25.44 7.54 10.55
CA PHE A 715 -25.96 8.30 11.70
C PHE A 715 -27.15 7.61 12.40
N GLY A 716 -28.01 6.95 11.63
CA GLY A 716 -29.21 6.27 12.13
C GLY A 716 -28.86 5.00 12.87
#